data_AF-A0AAF0J1D9-F1
#
_entry.id   AF-A0AAF0J1D9-F1
#
_cell.length_a   1.000
_cell.length_b   1.000
_cell.length_c   1.000
_cell.angle_alpha   90.00
_cell.angle_beta   90.00
_cell.angle_gamma   90.00
#
_symmetry.space_group_name_H-M   'P 1'
#
loop_
_entity.id
_entity.type
_entity.pdbx_description
1 polymer ?
#
loop_
_entity_poly.entity_id
_entity_poly.type
_entity_poly.pdbx_seq_one_letter_code
_entity_poly.pdbx_strand_id
1 'polypeptide(L)'
;MHKRPPSDWIALVERGHCSFEQKVRTAQRMGANAVIVGDAEEEEPQDDFTNLREWEGDTESAPRPITMYPERDAQDIDIPSCFVIRSSYQDLMDYVDQAERGLLPNSSDGVHVGLFLDINVDDSPWLDLGLAFFLLPSLMALCAVISHHVRALVKRYRSRASVLAVRSLPCFEWHPDNTWVPIKPEDVPGLPPPDLILRCMQALDAFYARLVRLFSRRHEDRDMLITHMQQAQYDTFSLDSQSVQPRQRWYLQDECPICLVDFAEGDIRQLAHYGFPSDTMFGTPVRTFSTASAALRTFQHMPQGIARSGHGTIELKNAHLMRTQSYINGEWVHALNGDTLSVYTTTEILAEVVDQGAEDTHLAIDAASAAFPSWSKTTAHERHDLLLALYHKIKENAEDLARIIVAENGKCLTDAMGEVNYANSYIQWFAEETLRIQGYTTPSPQSSVRTVVFRQPIGVAGLIAPWNFPLAMIARKVAPALGAGCTTVVKAPHEAPLSALAMAHLAEEVGIPKGVINVLVSSKGKNEQAMGKALCESTLVDKISFTGSTRVGKILMSQAASTLKKVSMELGGNAPFIVFEDADVDKAVANAMACKFRCAGQTCISLNRLYVHERVYDEFVDKFAAEVRKLRVGYGLEPGVNIGPLVNEAGQHKAFEHVSKMEQAGSQVLVGGQKGEGLFFEPTVVLTAPDSHPPTDEEETFGPVAVVYKFGSEEEVVRAANNVRVGLGGYFFSQDVQRCFRVAEALHVGMVGVNTGLISSSTMPFGGVLESGFGREGGPTGIYEYLYEKAISFGGL
;
A
#
# COMPACT_ATOMS: atom_id res chain seq x y z
N MET A 1 34.15 37.40 -40.47
CA MET A 1 32.86 37.85 -41.03
C MET A 1 31.77 36.97 -40.46
N HIS A 2 30.77 37.52 -39.77
CA HIS A 2 29.69 36.72 -39.20
C HIS A 2 28.64 36.39 -40.27
N LYS A 3 28.44 35.11 -40.57
CA LYS A 3 27.14 34.66 -41.09
C LYS A 3 26.21 34.54 -39.88
N ARG A 4 25.13 35.33 -39.86
CA ARG A 4 23.97 34.96 -39.04
C ARG A 4 23.29 33.74 -39.70
N PRO A 5 22.61 32.87 -38.92
CA PRO A 5 21.72 31.87 -39.49
C PRO A 5 20.58 32.53 -40.28
N PRO A 6 19.84 31.78 -41.12
CA PRO A 6 18.61 32.26 -41.76
C PRO A 6 17.56 32.67 -40.71
N SER A 7 16.47 33.32 -41.15
CA SER A 7 15.40 33.78 -40.25
C SER A 7 14.69 32.64 -39.51
N ASP A 8 14.64 31.45 -40.12
CA ASP A 8 13.81 30.34 -39.66
C ASP A 8 14.66 29.09 -39.54
N TRP A 9 15.07 28.79 -38.31
CA TRP A 9 15.88 27.63 -37.96
C TRP A 9 15.61 27.17 -36.52
N ILE A 10 15.91 25.90 -36.24
CA ILE A 10 15.75 25.27 -34.94
C ILE A 10 17.14 24.86 -34.43
N ALA A 11 17.41 25.08 -33.16
CA ALA A 11 18.66 24.66 -32.53
C ALA A 11 18.50 23.28 -31.87
N LEU A 12 19.23 22.28 -32.34
CA LEU A 12 19.44 21.02 -31.61
C LEU A 12 20.62 21.19 -30.64
N VAL A 13 20.45 20.71 -29.40
CA VAL A 13 21.41 20.92 -28.31
C VAL A 13 21.65 19.63 -27.54
N GLU A 14 22.89 19.14 -27.62
CA GLU A 14 23.37 17.94 -26.90
C GLU A 14 23.72 18.25 -25.44
N ARG A 15 23.71 17.22 -24.58
CA ARG A 15 24.27 17.29 -23.21
C ARG A 15 25.80 17.48 -23.28
N GLY A 16 26.38 18.04 -22.22
CA GLY A 16 27.81 18.41 -22.18
C GLY A 16 28.07 19.63 -21.30
N HIS A 17 29.32 19.84 -20.87
CA HIS A 17 29.73 20.50 -19.61
C HIS A 17 29.31 21.97 -19.31
N CYS A 18 28.64 22.69 -20.21
CA CYS A 18 28.09 24.03 -19.92
C CYS A 18 26.57 23.99 -19.62
N SER A 19 26.08 24.90 -18.78
CA SER A 19 24.73 24.74 -18.22
C SER A 19 23.63 24.88 -19.28
N PHE A 20 22.55 24.12 -19.11
CA PHE A 20 21.41 24.11 -20.05
C PHE A 20 20.88 25.53 -20.33
N GLU A 21 20.76 26.36 -19.30
CA GLU A 21 20.29 27.74 -19.42
C GLU A 21 21.24 28.62 -20.25
N GLN A 22 22.56 28.42 -20.16
CA GLN A 22 23.54 29.13 -20.98
C GLN A 22 23.42 28.74 -22.47
N LYS A 23 23.20 27.45 -22.76
CA LYS A 23 23.00 26.95 -24.14
C LYS A 23 21.72 27.54 -24.76
N VAL A 24 20.58 27.44 -24.06
CA VAL A 24 19.28 27.98 -24.52
C VAL A 24 19.35 29.50 -24.74
N ARG A 25 19.89 30.26 -23.78
CA ARG A 25 20.05 31.73 -23.91
C ARG A 25 20.97 32.10 -25.09
N THR A 26 21.91 31.24 -25.47
CA THR A 26 22.80 31.48 -26.62
C THR A 26 22.09 31.21 -27.95
N ALA A 27 21.36 30.09 -28.08
CA ALA A 27 20.54 29.81 -29.25
C ALA A 27 19.48 30.91 -29.52
N GLN A 28 18.79 31.35 -28.46
CA GLN A 28 17.83 32.45 -28.54
C GLN A 28 18.49 33.78 -28.96
N ARG A 29 19.68 34.11 -28.44
CA ARG A 29 20.46 35.29 -28.87
C ARG A 29 20.94 35.22 -30.32
N MET A 30 21.07 34.02 -30.88
CA MET A 30 21.39 33.80 -32.30
C MET A 30 20.14 33.79 -33.20
N GLY A 31 18.93 33.80 -32.61
CA GLY A 31 17.66 33.92 -33.33
C GLY A 31 17.04 32.60 -33.77
N ALA A 32 17.17 31.52 -32.98
CA ALA A 32 16.46 30.27 -33.24
C ALA A 32 14.95 30.38 -32.89
N ASN A 33 14.08 29.83 -33.74
CA ASN A 33 12.63 29.80 -33.52
C ASN A 33 12.21 28.74 -32.47
N ALA A 34 12.99 27.66 -32.33
CA ALA A 34 12.82 26.66 -31.27
C ALA A 34 14.18 26.08 -30.85
N VAL A 35 14.21 25.44 -29.67
CA VAL A 35 15.38 24.71 -29.16
C VAL A 35 14.91 23.31 -28.75
N ILE A 36 15.55 22.27 -29.28
CA ILE A 36 15.25 20.86 -29.01
C ILE A 36 16.48 20.23 -28.34
N VAL A 37 16.25 19.44 -27.30
CA VAL A 37 17.31 18.68 -26.61
C VAL A 37 17.25 17.23 -27.07
N GLY A 38 18.40 16.70 -27.51
CA GLY A 38 18.56 15.28 -27.80
C GLY A 38 19.42 14.63 -26.73
N ASP A 39 18.99 13.46 -26.25
CA ASP A 39 19.88 12.54 -25.56
C ASP A 39 20.58 11.68 -26.63
N ALA A 40 21.91 11.83 -26.70
CA ALA A 40 22.77 10.95 -27.46
C ALA A 40 23.41 9.93 -26.51
N GLU A 41 23.49 8.67 -26.96
CA GLU A 41 24.30 7.65 -26.28
C GLU A 41 25.78 7.94 -26.56
N GLU A 42 26.65 7.85 -25.54
CA GLU A 42 28.08 8.11 -25.69
C GLU A 42 28.80 6.87 -26.29
N GLU A 43 29.15 6.93 -27.58
CA GLU A 43 30.24 6.11 -28.12
C GLU A 43 31.58 6.73 -27.69
N GLU A 44 32.33 6.07 -26.79
CA GLU A 44 33.67 6.50 -26.38
C GLU A 44 34.68 6.40 -27.56
N PRO A 45 35.40 7.48 -27.92
CA PRO A 45 36.53 7.40 -28.84
C PRO A 45 37.77 6.79 -28.18
N GLN A 46 38.51 5.96 -28.91
CA GLN A 46 39.72 5.32 -28.42
C GLN A 46 40.94 6.26 -28.30
N ASP A 47 41.77 5.97 -27.29
CA ASP A 47 43.24 6.11 -27.22
C ASP A 47 43.93 7.51 -27.22
N ASP A 48 44.46 7.84 -26.02
CA ASP A 48 45.90 8.06 -25.70
C ASP A 48 46.48 9.45 -25.30
N PHE A 49 47.38 9.37 -24.29
CA PHE A 49 48.44 10.29 -23.79
C PHE A 49 48.22 11.72 -23.20
N THR A 50 48.82 11.89 -22.00
CA THR A 50 49.56 13.06 -21.43
C THR A 50 48.89 14.28 -20.72
N ASN A 51 48.90 14.21 -19.37
CA ASN A 51 49.49 15.15 -18.39
C ASN A 51 49.16 16.68 -18.31
N LEU A 52 48.69 17.08 -17.10
CA LEU A 52 49.09 18.27 -16.30
C LEU A 52 48.80 19.71 -16.80
N ARG A 53 47.86 20.44 -16.14
CA ARG A 53 48.11 21.48 -15.09
C ARG A 53 46.86 22.29 -14.72
N GLU A 54 47.01 23.16 -13.70
CA GLU A 54 45.99 24.06 -13.14
C GLU A 54 45.92 25.43 -13.84
N TRP A 55 44.86 26.17 -13.49
CA TRP A 55 44.79 27.63 -13.28
C TRP A 55 44.08 28.53 -14.32
N GLU A 56 43.97 29.81 -13.97
CA GLU A 56 42.93 30.77 -14.35
C GLU A 56 43.14 31.47 -15.71
N GLY A 57 42.08 32.08 -16.25
CA GLY A 57 42.20 33.28 -17.08
C GLY A 57 41.64 33.23 -18.51
N ASP A 58 40.36 33.59 -18.65
CA ASP A 58 39.70 34.42 -19.68
C ASP A 58 40.05 34.35 -21.21
N THR A 59 39.08 34.78 -22.02
CA THR A 59 39.13 35.10 -23.46
C THR A 59 39.34 34.00 -24.52
N GLU A 60 38.24 33.79 -25.28
CA GLU A 60 38.13 33.56 -26.73
C GLU A 60 38.70 32.31 -27.45
N SER A 61 37.85 31.81 -28.38
CA SER A 61 38.19 31.07 -29.62
C SER A 61 38.51 29.55 -29.59
N ALA A 62 37.50 28.74 -29.24
CA ALA A 62 37.39 27.36 -29.77
C ALA A 62 35.91 26.96 -30.05
N PRO A 63 35.42 27.01 -31.31
CA PRO A 63 34.07 26.58 -31.65
C PRO A 63 34.01 25.12 -32.15
N ARG A 64 33.22 24.26 -31.50
CA ARG A 64 32.81 22.94 -32.00
C ARG A 64 31.77 22.27 -31.07
N PRO A 65 30.86 21.42 -31.59
CA PRO A 65 30.17 21.49 -32.88
C PRO A 65 28.77 22.12 -32.75
N ILE A 66 28.30 22.79 -33.81
CA ILE A 66 26.86 22.90 -34.10
C ILE A 66 26.71 22.32 -35.51
N THR A 67 25.98 21.22 -35.63
CA THR A 67 25.80 20.54 -36.92
C THR A 67 24.76 21.30 -37.76
N MET A 68 25.24 22.29 -38.52
CA MET A 68 24.43 23.08 -39.43
C MET A 68 24.39 22.39 -40.81
N TYR A 69 23.23 21.86 -41.19
CA TYR A 69 23.01 21.32 -42.54
C TYR A 69 22.79 22.47 -43.56
N PRO A 70 23.56 22.55 -44.65
CA PRO A 70 23.36 23.55 -45.70
C PRO A 70 22.59 22.98 -46.90
N GLU A 71 21.48 23.59 -47.27
CA GLU A 71 20.79 23.26 -48.52
C GLU A 71 21.64 23.61 -49.75
N ARG A 72 22.01 22.58 -50.53
CA ARG A 72 22.16 22.63 -51.99
C ARG A 72 21.94 21.24 -52.58
N ASP A 73 20.66 20.92 -52.79
CA ASP A 73 20.09 20.23 -53.95
C ASP A 73 18.74 19.60 -53.55
N ALA A 74 17.78 20.48 -53.22
CA ALA A 74 16.40 20.14 -52.84
C ALA A 74 15.42 21.28 -53.20
N GLN A 75 15.52 21.80 -54.44
CA GLN A 75 14.38 22.52 -55.02
C GLN A 75 13.30 21.49 -55.37
N ASP A 76 12.03 21.87 -55.20
CA ASP A 76 10.83 21.03 -55.38
C ASP A 76 10.61 19.91 -54.32
N ILE A 77 11.00 20.14 -53.06
CA ILE A 77 10.41 19.43 -51.90
C ILE A 77 9.58 20.41 -51.06
N ASP A 78 8.26 20.29 -51.17
CA ASP A 78 7.33 20.86 -50.19
C ASP A 78 7.30 19.93 -48.97
N ILE A 79 7.56 20.44 -47.75
CA ILE A 79 7.75 19.62 -46.54
C ILE A 79 6.55 19.75 -45.59
N PRO A 80 5.49 18.92 -45.75
CA PRO A 80 4.44 18.80 -44.75
C PRO A 80 4.97 18.04 -43.52
N SER A 81 5.33 18.80 -42.48
CA SER A 81 5.37 18.38 -41.07
C SER A 81 5.69 16.90 -40.78
N CYS A 82 6.92 16.46 -41.06
CA CYS A 82 7.41 15.16 -40.61
C CYS A 82 8.49 15.36 -39.54
N PHE A 83 8.18 14.97 -38.29
CA PHE A 83 9.15 14.82 -37.22
C PHE A 83 9.14 13.37 -36.74
N VAL A 84 10.33 12.79 -36.60
CA VAL A 84 10.51 11.41 -36.12
C VAL A 84 10.23 11.37 -34.62
N ILE A 85 9.17 10.66 -34.21
CA ILE A 85 8.88 10.41 -32.81
C ILE A 85 9.27 8.96 -32.48
N ARG A 86 10.39 8.75 -31.76
CA ARG A 86 10.62 7.51 -30.99
C ARG A 86 9.79 7.58 -29.71
N SER A 87 8.47 7.43 -29.85
CA SER A 87 7.50 7.77 -28.81
C SER A 87 7.47 6.76 -27.66
N SER A 88 7.64 7.26 -26.43
CA SER A 88 6.87 6.73 -25.31
C SER A 88 5.39 7.16 -25.46
N TYR A 89 4.48 6.55 -24.70
CA TYR A 89 3.08 6.97 -24.68
C TYR A 89 2.91 8.44 -24.23
N GLN A 90 3.84 8.97 -23.43
CA GLN A 90 3.77 10.34 -22.91
C GLN A 90 4.01 11.39 -24.00
N ASP A 91 5.01 11.19 -24.85
CA ASP A 91 5.39 12.16 -25.89
C ASP A 91 4.25 12.41 -26.90
N LEU A 92 3.46 11.37 -27.17
CA LEU A 92 2.28 11.45 -28.02
C LEU A 92 1.14 12.25 -27.36
N MET A 93 0.97 12.12 -26.04
CA MET A 93 -0.07 12.83 -25.29
C MET A 93 0.28 14.30 -25.07
N ASP A 94 1.54 14.60 -24.77
CA ASP A 94 2.03 15.98 -24.64
C ASP A 94 1.95 16.74 -25.97
N TYR A 95 2.10 16.07 -27.12
CA TYR A 95 1.83 16.65 -28.44
C TYR A 95 0.34 16.95 -28.67
N VAL A 96 -0.56 16.04 -28.29
CA VAL A 96 -2.02 16.23 -28.40
C VAL A 96 -2.48 17.39 -27.51
N ASP A 97 -1.99 17.47 -26.27
CA ASP A 97 -2.31 18.56 -25.35
C ASP A 97 -1.83 19.93 -25.86
N GLN A 98 -0.64 20.01 -26.48
CA GLN A 98 -0.14 21.22 -27.13
C GLN A 98 -0.96 21.61 -28.38
N ALA A 99 -1.46 20.63 -29.13
CA ALA A 99 -2.36 20.85 -30.27
C ALA A 99 -3.75 21.36 -29.83
N GLU A 100 -4.36 20.74 -28.81
CA GLU A 100 -5.66 21.18 -28.26
C GLU A 100 -5.59 22.57 -27.60
N ARG A 101 -4.43 22.95 -27.07
CA ARG A 101 -4.15 24.30 -26.54
C ARG A 101 -3.85 25.35 -27.63
N GLY A 102 -3.77 24.95 -28.91
CA GLY A 102 -3.49 25.86 -30.03
C GLY A 102 -2.08 26.49 -30.00
N LEU A 103 -1.12 25.82 -29.36
CA LEU A 103 0.27 26.28 -29.23
C LEU A 103 1.15 25.92 -30.43
N LEU A 104 0.66 25.04 -31.31
CA LEU A 104 1.27 24.71 -32.59
C LEU A 104 0.79 25.69 -33.68
N PRO A 105 1.62 26.05 -34.67
CA PRO A 105 1.23 26.97 -35.74
C PRO A 105 0.10 26.37 -36.60
N ASN A 106 -0.99 27.12 -36.75
CA ASN A 106 -2.16 26.71 -37.55
C ASN A 106 -1.78 26.53 -39.04
N SER A 107 -1.58 25.28 -39.44
CA SER A 107 -1.73 24.84 -40.83
C SER A 107 -3.21 24.55 -41.11
N SER A 108 -3.71 24.95 -42.28
CA SER A 108 -5.10 24.78 -42.68
C SER A 108 -5.48 23.35 -43.11
N ASP A 109 -4.48 22.48 -43.20
CA ASP A 109 -4.53 21.17 -43.81
C ASP A 109 -4.11 20.12 -42.78
N GLY A 110 -4.89 19.04 -42.66
CA GLY A 110 -4.95 18.23 -41.45
C GLY A 110 -3.67 17.44 -41.13
N VAL A 111 -3.37 17.29 -39.83
CA VAL A 111 -2.24 16.49 -39.34
C VAL A 111 -2.39 15.02 -39.77
N HIS A 112 -1.41 14.52 -40.52
CA HIS A 112 -1.28 13.12 -40.89
C HIS A 112 -0.26 12.41 -39.99
N VAL A 113 -0.64 11.28 -39.40
CA VAL A 113 0.25 10.43 -38.58
C VAL A 113 0.67 9.21 -39.39
N GLY A 114 1.97 9.09 -39.65
CA GLY A 114 2.59 7.92 -40.29
C GLY A 114 3.28 7.02 -39.27
N LEU A 115 3.17 5.71 -39.44
CA LEU A 115 3.89 4.71 -38.64
C LEU A 115 5.07 4.16 -39.46
N PHE A 116 6.30 4.47 -39.06
CA PHE A 116 7.49 3.81 -39.60
C PHE A 116 7.84 2.58 -38.75
N LEU A 117 8.11 1.46 -39.41
CA LEU A 117 8.72 0.27 -38.83
C LEU A 117 10.08 0.09 -39.49
N ASP A 118 11.13 0.30 -38.69
CA ASP A 118 12.50 -0.04 -39.08
C ASP A 118 12.73 -1.53 -38.82
N ILE A 119 13.01 -2.30 -39.88
CA ILE A 119 13.15 -3.77 -39.83
C ILE A 119 14.49 -4.14 -40.43
N ASN A 120 15.57 -3.82 -39.72
CA ASN A 120 16.91 -4.27 -40.07
C ASN A 120 17.19 -5.61 -39.34
N VAL A 121 16.94 -6.72 -40.03
CA VAL A 121 17.12 -8.09 -39.50
C VAL A 121 17.80 -8.96 -40.56
N ASP A 122 19.10 -9.23 -40.38
CA ASP A 122 19.87 -10.14 -41.23
C ASP A 122 19.33 -11.59 -41.17
N ASP A 123 19.58 -12.34 -42.25
CA ASP A 123 18.99 -13.65 -42.53
C ASP A 123 19.05 -14.67 -41.38
N SER A 124 17.88 -15.03 -40.82
CA SER A 124 17.72 -16.19 -39.94
C SER A 124 16.36 -16.87 -40.12
N PRO A 125 16.29 -18.10 -40.67
CA PRO A 125 15.04 -18.79 -41.02
C PRO A 125 14.29 -19.40 -39.81
N TRP A 126 14.44 -18.81 -38.62
CA TRP A 126 13.81 -19.25 -37.36
C TRP A 126 12.81 -18.24 -36.78
N LEU A 127 12.66 -17.05 -37.37
CA LEU A 127 11.77 -15.99 -36.85
C LEU A 127 10.27 -16.32 -36.95
N ASP A 128 9.84 -17.05 -37.98
CA ASP A 128 8.42 -17.18 -38.38
C ASP A 128 7.50 -17.84 -37.35
N LEU A 129 8.02 -18.69 -36.44
CA LEU A 129 7.24 -19.23 -35.32
C LEU A 129 7.40 -18.43 -34.02
N GLY A 130 8.46 -17.65 -33.86
CA GLY A 130 8.75 -16.91 -32.64
C GLY A 130 7.84 -15.69 -32.45
N LEU A 131 7.68 -14.88 -33.50
CA LEU A 131 6.86 -13.65 -33.43
C LEU A 131 5.39 -13.94 -33.11
N ALA A 132 4.84 -15.04 -33.65
CA ALA A 132 3.43 -15.40 -33.47
C ALA A 132 3.04 -15.65 -32.00
N PHE A 133 3.94 -16.23 -31.20
CA PHE A 133 3.68 -16.48 -29.78
C PHE A 133 3.88 -15.23 -28.91
N PHE A 134 4.88 -14.38 -29.21
CA PHE A 134 5.14 -13.16 -28.42
C PHE A 134 4.15 -12.02 -28.69
N LEU A 135 3.61 -11.91 -29.90
CA LEU A 135 2.69 -10.81 -30.26
C LEU A 135 1.24 -11.06 -29.81
N LEU A 136 0.81 -12.31 -29.63
CA LEU A 136 -0.60 -12.63 -29.38
C LEU A 136 -1.18 -12.05 -28.06
N PRO A 137 -0.47 -12.10 -26.91
CA PRO A 137 -0.96 -11.49 -25.66
C PRO A 137 -1.02 -9.96 -25.77
N SER A 138 -0.01 -9.36 -26.40
CA SER A 138 0.08 -7.92 -26.65
C SER A 138 -1.06 -7.44 -27.58
N LEU A 139 -1.39 -8.21 -28.62
CA LEU A 139 -2.56 -7.96 -29.48
C LEU A 139 -3.88 -8.09 -28.71
N MET A 140 -4.00 -9.04 -27.79
CA MET A 140 -5.19 -9.22 -26.95
C MET A 140 -5.40 -8.03 -26.00
N ALA A 141 -4.34 -7.58 -25.32
CA ALA A 141 -4.37 -6.40 -24.46
C ALA A 141 -4.71 -5.12 -25.25
N LEU A 142 -4.05 -4.93 -26.40
CA LEU A 142 -4.33 -3.80 -27.30
C LEU A 142 -5.78 -3.85 -27.80
N CYS A 143 -6.28 -5.01 -28.23
CA CYS A 143 -7.68 -5.20 -28.63
C CYS A 143 -8.68 -4.95 -27.48
N ALA A 144 -8.34 -5.22 -26.23
CA ALA A 144 -9.20 -4.94 -25.08
C ALA A 144 -9.35 -3.42 -24.83
N VAL A 145 -8.24 -2.67 -24.87
CA VAL A 145 -8.23 -1.21 -24.74
C VAL A 145 -8.93 -0.56 -25.95
N ILE A 146 -8.57 -0.98 -27.16
CA ILE A 146 -9.20 -0.55 -28.42
C ILE A 146 -10.71 -0.83 -28.40
N SER A 147 -11.16 -1.98 -27.88
CA SER A 147 -12.58 -2.36 -27.81
C SER A 147 -13.44 -1.34 -27.06
N HIS A 148 -12.92 -0.61 -26.07
CA HIS A 148 -13.72 0.39 -25.36
C HIS A 148 -13.96 1.66 -26.22
N HIS A 149 -12.91 2.24 -26.80
CA HIS A 149 -13.02 3.50 -27.55
C HIS A 149 -13.39 3.31 -29.04
N VAL A 150 -12.99 2.21 -29.69
CA VAL A 150 -13.40 1.91 -31.07
C VAL A 150 -14.88 1.51 -31.15
N ARG A 151 -15.54 1.10 -30.05
CA ARG A 151 -17.01 1.02 -30.00
C ARG A 151 -17.70 2.37 -30.17
N ALA A 152 -17.07 3.48 -29.76
CA ALA A 152 -17.54 4.82 -30.08
C ALA A 152 -17.16 5.21 -31.53
N LEU A 153 -15.92 4.94 -31.94
CA LEU A 153 -15.39 5.35 -33.25
C LEU A 153 -16.06 4.63 -34.43
N VAL A 154 -16.19 3.30 -34.40
CA VAL A 154 -16.87 2.50 -35.45
C VAL A 154 -18.37 2.80 -35.51
N LYS A 155 -18.99 3.18 -34.39
CA LYS A 155 -20.39 3.64 -34.39
C LYS A 155 -20.57 5.00 -35.09
N ARG A 156 -19.50 5.80 -35.18
CA ARG A 156 -19.41 7.03 -35.99
C ARG A 156 -19.04 6.76 -37.45
N TYR A 157 -18.11 5.83 -37.72
CA TYR A 157 -17.53 5.57 -39.05
C TYR A 157 -18.23 4.48 -39.88
N ARG A 158 -19.23 3.77 -39.33
CA ARG A 158 -19.99 2.67 -39.97
C ARG A 158 -20.73 3.02 -41.29
N SER A 159 -20.63 4.25 -41.77
CA SER A 159 -21.38 4.81 -42.89
C SER A 159 -20.54 5.16 -44.14
N ARG A 160 -19.20 5.07 -44.10
CA ARG A 160 -18.36 5.66 -45.16
C ARG A 160 -17.14 4.89 -45.69
N ALA A 161 -16.75 3.74 -45.11
CA ALA A 161 -15.65 2.93 -45.67
C ALA A 161 -16.15 2.01 -46.79
N SER A 162 -15.51 2.06 -47.97
CA SER A 162 -15.77 1.15 -49.10
C SER A 162 -14.45 0.62 -49.70
N VAL A 163 -14.52 -0.48 -50.45
CA VAL A 163 -13.36 -1.26 -50.93
C VAL A 163 -12.36 -0.44 -51.76
N LEU A 164 -12.76 0.68 -52.37
CA LEU A 164 -11.83 1.57 -53.09
C LEU A 164 -10.72 2.11 -52.18
N ALA A 165 -11.01 2.40 -50.91
CA ALA A 165 -10.12 3.16 -50.03
C ALA A 165 -8.76 2.49 -49.76
N VAL A 166 -8.69 1.15 -49.84
CA VAL A 166 -7.43 0.40 -49.64
C VAL A 166 -6.59 0.36 -50.93
N ARG A 167 -7.23 0.36 -52.11
CA ARG A 167 -6.52 0.42 -53.41
C ARG A 167 -6.04 1.83 -53.76
N SER A 168 -6.45 2.85 -53.01
CA SER A 168 -6.04 4.26 -53.19
C SER A 168 -4.97 4.73 -52.19
N LEU A 169 -4.37 3.82 -51.42
CA LEU A 169 -3.17 4.13 -50.62
C LEU A 169 -1.95 4.16 -51.56
N PRO A 170 -1.22 5.29 -51.67
CA PRO A 170 -0.02 5.35 -52.49
C PRO A 170 1.14 4.66 -51.79
N CYS A 171 1.77 3.70 -52.47
CA CYS A 171 3.05 3.11 -52.05
C CYS A 171 4.18 3.76 -52.87
N PHE A 172 5.38 3.79 -52.31
CA PHE A 172 6.56 4.32 -52.97
C PHE A 172 7.76 3.41 -52.71
N GLU A 173 8.61 3.25 -53.71
CA GLU A 173 9.88 2.53 -53.62
C GLU A 173 11.04 3.55 -53.73
N TRP A 174 12.08 3.37 -52.91
CA TRP A 174 13.24 4.25 -52.91
C TRP A 174 14.29 3.74 -53.91
N HIS A 175 14.54 4.52 -54.95
CA HIS A 175 15.45 4.14 -56.02
C HIS A 175 16.89 4.62 -55.75
N PRO A 176 17.94 3.91 -56.23
CA PRO A 176 19.34 4.26 -55.94
C PRO A 176 19.85 5.61 -56.50
N ASP A 177 19.02 6.34 -57.24
CA ASP A 177 19.25 7.72 -57.69
C ASP A 177 18.64 8.77 -56.74
N ASN A 178 18.21 8.34 -55.54
CA ASN A 178 17.53 9.14 -54.51
C ASN A 178 16.16 9.69 -54.94
N THR A 179 15.37 8.90 -55.67
CA THR A 179 13.98 9.23 -56.01
C THR A 179 12.97 8.25 -55.38
N TRP A 180 11.83 8.78 -54.92
CA TRP A 180 10.68 7.97 -54.49
C TRP A 180 9.77 7.72 -55.70
N VAL A 181 9.80 6.50 -56.23
CA VAL A 181 8.96 6.10 -57.37
C VAL A 181 7.63 5.56 -56.85
N PRO A 182 6.46 6.11 -57.26
CA PRO A 182 5.18 5.57 -56.85
C PRO A 182 4.94 4.19 -57.48
N ILE A 183 4.92 3.16 -56.62
CA ILE A 183 4.57 1.79 -56.98
C ILE A 183 3.18 1.46 -56.45
N LYS A 184 2.51 0.44 -56.99
CA LYS A 184 1.22 0.05 -56.44
C LYS A 184 1.41 -0.92 -55.26
N PRO A 185 0.45 -1.01 -54.33
CA PRO A 185 0.47 -2.02 -53.27
C PRO A 185 0.51 -3.47 -53.78
N GLU A 186 0.14 -3.72 -55.03
CA GLU A 186 0.15 -5.03 -55.69
C GLU A 186 1.52 -5.40 -56.33
N ASP A 187 2.46 -4.44 -56.39
CA ASP A 187 3.81 -4.63 -56.95
C ASP A 187 4.91 -4.76 -55.85
N VAL A 188 4.57 -4.52 -54.57
CA VAL A 188 5.51 -4.56 -53.43
C VAL A 188 5.96 -5.99 -53.09
N PRO A 189 7.27 -6.32 -53.12
CA PRO A 189 7.75 -7.65 -52.76
C PRO A 189 7.38 -8.05 -51.32
N GLY A 190 6.83 -9.26 -51.16
CA GLY A 190 6.45 -9.81 -49.85
C GLY A 190 5.11 -9.29 -49.28
N LEU A 191 4.49 -8.27 -49.87
CA LEU A 191 3.20 -7.76 -49.38
C LEU A 191 2.06 -8.72 -49.76
N PRO A 192 1.22 -9.18 -48.82
CA PRO A 192 0.10 -10.07 -49.14
C PRO A 192 -0.95 -9.34 -50.02
N PRO A 193 -1.54 -10.01 -51.03
CA PRO A 193 -2.43 -9.35 -51.98
C PRO A 193 -3.59 -8.58 -51.30
N PRO A 194 -4.04 -7.43 -51.83
CA PRO A 194 -5.13 -6.66 -51.24
C PRO A 194 -6.43 -7.46 -51.03
N ASP A 195 -6.72 -8.42 -51.92
CA ASP A 195 -7.88 -9.32 -51.81
C ASP A 195 -7.71 -10.41 -50.73
N LEU A 196 -6.48 -10.67 -50.25
CA LEU A 196 -6.19 -11.51 -49.08
C LEU A 196 -6.33 -10.68 -47.79
N ILE A 197 -5.76 -9.47 -47.75
CA ILE A 197 -5.92 -8.52 -46.63
C ILE A 197 -7.42 -8.25 -46.38
N LEU A 198 -8.18 -7.96 -47.45
CA LEU A 198 -9.63 -7.74 -47.36
C LEU A 198 -10.38 -8.99 -46.86
N ARG A 199 -9.95 -10.20 -47.26
CA ARG A 199 -10.51 -11.45 -46.74
C ARG A 199 -10.18 -11.68 -45.26
N CYS A 200 -8.99 -11.32 -44.80
CA CYS A 200 -8.63 -11.36 -43.38
C CYS A 200 -9.46 -10.35 -42.57
N MET A 201 -9.66 -9.13 -43.06
CA MET A 201 -10.53 -8.14 -42.43
C MET A 201 -12.00 -8.59 -42.38
N GLN A 202 -12.52 -9.18 -43.47
CA GLN A 202 -13.88 -9.73 -43.51
C GLN A 202 -14.03 -10.97 -42.61
N ALA A 203 -12.99 -11.80 -42.49
CA ALA A 203 -12.97 -12.92 -41.56
C ALA A 203 -12.96 -12.45 -40.10
N LEU A 204 -12.19 -11.40 -39.78
CA LEU A 204 -12.20 -10.74 -38.46
C LEU A 204 -13.57 -10.13 -38.13
N ASP A 205 -14.19 -9.39 -39.05
CA ASP A 205 -15.49 -8.77 -38.83
C ASP A 205 -16.61 -9.84 -38.72
N ALA A 206 -16.52 -10.92 -39.49
CA ALA A 206 -17.40 -12.10 -39.35
C ALA A 206 -17.18 -12.84 -38.01
N PHE A 207 -15.94 -12.99 -37.55
CA PHE A 207 -15.59 -13.58 -36.25
C PHE A 207 -16.13 -12.71 -35.11
N TYR A 208 -15.95 -11.39 -35.17
CA TYR A 208 -16.50 -10.44 -34.20
C TYR A 208 -18.03 -10.47 -34.19
N ALA A 209 -18.68 -10.52 -35.36
CA ALA A 209 -20.13 -10.65 -35.49
C ALA A 209 -20.67 -12.02 -35.03
N ARG A 210 -19.82 -13.05 -34.93
CA ARG A 210 -20.15 -14.38 -34.41
C ARG A 210 -19.98 -14.44 -32.88
N LEU A 211 -18.90 -13.87 -32.36
CA LEU A 211 -18.69 -13.64 -30.92
C LEU A 211 -19.83 -12.83 -30.30
N VAL A 212 -20.20 -11.69 -30.89
CA VAL A 212 -21.29 -10.84 -30.39
C VAL A 212 -22.65 -11.57 -30.34
N ARG A 213 -22.89 -12.57 -31.19
CA ARG A 213 -24.10 -13.43 -31.15
C ARG A 213 -23.99 -14.59 -30.16
N LEU A 214 -22.78 -15.06 -29.88
CA LEU A 214 -22.51 -16.08 -28.86
C LEU A 214 -22.73 -15.53 -27.44
N PHE A 215 -22.49 -14.25 -27.19
CA PHE A 215 -22.72 -13.61 -25.90
C PHE A 215 -24.19 -13.14 -25.66
N SER A 216 -25.24 -13.78 -26.25
CA SER A 216 -26.62 -13.21 -26.22
C SER A 216 -27.96 -14.05 -26.23
N ARG A 217 -28.19 -15.16 -25.46
CA ARG A 217 -29.53 -15.76 -25.04
C ARG A 217 -29.88 -16.30 -23.58
N ARG A 218 -28.99 -16.67 -22.61
CA ARG A 218 -29.23 -17.08 -21.18
C ARG A 218 -28.30 -16.33 -20.19
N HIS A 219 -28.75 -15.94 -18.99
CA HIS A 219 -28.04 -14.91 -18.19
C HIS A 219 -26.87 -15.37 -17.30
N GLU A 220 -26.82 -16.65 -16.92
CA GLU A 220 -25.95 -17.14 -15.81
C GLU A 220 -24.49 -17.37 -16.23
N ASP A 221 -24.23 -17.63 -17.52
CA ASP A 221 -22.88 -17.81 -18.07
C ASP A 221 -22.05 -16.52 -18.09
N ARG A 222 -22.63 -15.36 -17.74
CA ARG A 222 -21.94 -14.06 -17.74
C ARG A 222 -20.81 -14.01 -16.70
N ASP A 223 -21.09 -14.41 -15.47
CA ASP A 223 -20.13 -14.18 -14.38
C ASP A 223 -19.04 -15.27 -14.39
N MET A 224 -19.40 -16.51 -14.74
CA MET A 224 -18.43 -17.57 -15.02
C MET A 224 -17.49 -17.24 -16.21
N LEU A 225 -17.94 -16.42 -17.17
CA LEU A 225 -17.09 -15.94 -18.26
C LEU A 225 -16.27 -14.69 -17.88
N ILE A 226 -16.71 -13.85 -16.94
CA ILE A 226 -15.84 -12.84 -16.33
C ILE A 226 -14.71 -13.54 -15.55
N THR A 227 -15.02 -14.56 -14.76
CA THR A 227 -14.01 -15.39 -14.07
C THR A 227 -13.06 -16.07 -15.06
N HIS A 228 -13.56 -16.69 -16.14
CA HIS A 228 -12.67 -17.28 -17.16
C HIS A 228 -11.86 -16.25 -17.96
N MET A 229 -12.36 -15.04 -18.20
CA MET A 229 -11.56 -13.98 -18.83
C MET A 229 -10.45 -13.45 -17.90
N GLN A 230 -10.66 -13.47 -16.57
CA GLN A 230 -9.61 -13.17 -15.60
C GLN A 230 -8.61 -14.34 -15.45
N GLN A 231 -9.06 -15.59 -15.55
CA GLN A 231 -8.18 -16.76 -15.46
C GLN A 231 -7.36 -16.99 -16.74
N ALA A 232 -7.94 -16.76 -17.93
CA ALA A 232 -7.25 -16.79 -19.22
C ALA A 232 -6.31 -15.59 -19.45
N GLN A 233 -6.16 -14.73 -18.45
CA GLN A 233 -5.12 -13.70 -18.40
C GLN A 233 -3.84 -14.20 -17.69
N TYR A 234 -3.84 -15.43 -17.18
CA TYR A 234 -2.68 -16.06 -16.53
C TYR A 234 -2.16 -17.32 -17.23
N ASP A 235 -2.85 -17.85 -18.23
CA ASP A 235 -2.31 -18.89 -19.10
C ASP A 235 -2.93 -18.89 -20.51
N THR A 236 -2.18 -19.34 -21.51
CA THR A 236 -2.54 -19.21 -22.93
C THR A 236 -3.54 -20.28 -23.40
N PHE A 237 -4.62 -19.86 -24.07
CA PHE A 237 -5.54 -20.66 -24.91
C PHE A 237 -5.50 -22.20 -24.73
N SER A 238 -6.17 -22.70 -23.70
CA SER A 238 -6.84 -24.00 -23.76
C SER A 238 -8.31 -23.80 -24.21
N LEU A 239 -8.92 -24.83 -24.82
CA LEU A 239 -10.09 -24.67 -25.69
C LEU A 239 -11.46 -24.92 -25.01
N ASP A 240 -12.47 -24.24 -25.56
CA ASP A 240 -13.92 -24.55 -25.56
C ASP A 240 -14.73 -24.53 -24.23
N SER A 241 -16.06 -24.24 -24.23
CA SER A 241 -16.87 -23.41 -25.14
C SER A 241 -18.26 -23.08 -24.56
N GLN A 242 -18.85 -21.94 -24.96
CA GLN A 242 -20.31 -21.61 -25.02
C GLN A 242 -21.16 -21.54 -23.71
N SER A 243 -22.11 -20.60 -23.51
CA SER A 243 -22.46 -19.33 -24.20
C SER A 243 -23.61 -18.56 -23.50
N VAL A 244 -23.75 -17.22 -23.77
CA VAL A 244 -25.06 -16.50 -24.06
C VAL A 244 -25.63 -15.45 -22.98
N GLN A 245 -26.85 -14.80 -23.10
CA GLN A 245 -27.50 -13.73 -22.22
C GLN A 245 -29.09 -13.56 -22.08
N PRO A 246 -29.85 -12.67 -22.79
CA PRO A 246 -30.50 -11.53 -22.10
C PRO A 246 -32.03 -11.50 -21.95
N ARG A 247 -32.53 -10.65 -21.01
CA ARG A 247 -33.78 -9.83 -21.14
C ARG A 247 -33.73 -8.57 -20.26
N GLN A 248 -34.65 -7.62 -20.47
CA GLN A 248 -34.62 -6.22 -19.97
C GLN A 248 -35.64 -5.94 -18.83
N ARG A 249 -35.45 -4.88 -18.00
CA ARG A 249 -36.32 -3.65 -17.91
C ARG A 249 -36.31 -2.85 -16.55
N TRP A 250 -36.00 -1.54 -16.64
CA TRP A 250 -36.50 -0.33 -15.92
C TRP A 250 -36.58 -0.19 -14.37
N TYR A 251 -36.71 1.08 -13.90
CA TYR A 251 -36.81 1.60 -12.52
C TYR A 251 -38.25 1.62 -11.95
N LEU A 252 -38.44 1.60 -10.61
CA LEU A 252 -38.90 2.75 -9.77
C LEU A 252 -39.04 2.41 -8.25
N GLN A 253 -39.67 3.31 -7.47
CA GLN A 253 -39.57 3.54 -6.01
C GLN A 253 -40.67 2.88 -5.12
N ASP A 254 -40.42 2.95 -3.80
CA ASP A 254 -41.32 2.98 -2.61
C ASP A 254 -42.37 1.88 -2.37
N GLU A 255 -42.39 1.28 -1.16
CA GLU A 255 -43.30 1.65 -0.05
C GLU A 255 -43.05 0.81 1.25
N CYS A 256 -43.70 1.20 2.35
CA CYS A 256 -43.71 0.59 3.70
C CYS A 256 -45.19 0.30 4.09
N PRO A 257 -45.66 -0.10 5.30
CA PRO A 257 -45.02 -0.59 6.55
C PRO A 257 -45.75 -1.85 7.13
N ILE A 258 -45.82 -2.02 8.49
CA ILE A 258 -46.88 -2.76 9.27
C ILE A 258 -46.76 -4.33 9.30
N CYS A 259 -46.91 -5.07 10.42
CA CYS A 259 -47.11 -4.74 11.85
C CYS A 259 -46.95 -5.92 12.86
N LEU A 260 -46.65 -5.57 14.14
CA LEU A 260 -47.18 -6.11 15.42
C LEU A 260 -46.90 -7.56 15.91
N VAL A 261 -47.37 -7.79 17.16
CA VAL A 261 -47.38 -9.01 18.01
C VAL A 261 -46.09 -9.18 18.86
N ASP A 262 -46.12 -9.32 20.20
CA ASP A 262 -47.24 -9.57 21.15
C ASP A 262 -47.18 -8.76 22.47
N PHE A 263 -48.18 -8.96 23.36
CA PHE A 263 -48.35 -8.32 24.68
C PHE A 263 -48.68 -9.35 25.79
N ALA A 264 -48.76 -8.92 27.07
CA ALA A 264 -49.09 -9.73 28.27
C ALA A 264 -48.01 -10.78 28.69
N GLU A 265 -47.90 -11.30 29.91
CA GLU A 265 -48.55 -11.13 31.24
C GLU A 265 -47.51 -11.61 32.32
N GLY A 266 -47.57 -11.38 33.64
CA GLY A 266 -48.50 -10.70 34.57
C GLY A 266 -47.98 -10.83 36.04
N ASP A 267 -48.65 -10.19 37.01
CA ASP A 267 -48.55 -10.27 38.51
C ASP A 267 -47.16 -10.44 39.22
N ILE A 268 -46.72 -9.57 40.15
CA ILE A 268 -47.30 -9.03 41.42
C ILE A 268 -47.22 -10.02 42.62
N ARG A 269 -46.65 -9.52 43.74
CA ARG A 269 -46.32 -10.11 45.09
C ARG A 269 -44.82 -10.39 45.25
N GLN A 270 -44.14 -10.08 46.36
CA GLN A 270 -44.52 -9.56 47.69
C GLN A 270 -43.73 -8.25 47.99
N LEU A 271 -44.35 -7.16 48.42
CA LEU A 271 -44.60 -6.78 49.83
C LEU A 271 -43.33 -6.68 50.73
N ALA A 272 -42.80 -5.45 50.79
CA ALA A 272 -42.30 -4.69 51.95
C ALA A 272 -41.65 -5.39 53.17
N HIS A 273 -40.51 -4.83 53.63
CA HIS A 273 -40.26 -4.60 55.07
C HIS A 273 -39.12 -3.58 55.34
N TYR A 274 -39.38 -2.61 56.23
CA TYR A 274 -38.46 -1.56 56.78
C TYR A 274 -37.89 -0.52 55.77
N GLY A 275 -37.67 0.76 56.11
CA GLY A 275 -38.03 1.51 57.33
C GLY A 275 -37.70 3.02 57.22
N PHE A 276 -38.59 3.89 57.73
CA PHE A 276 -38.49 5.37 57.84
C PHE A 276 -37.44 5.87 58.86
N PRO A 277 -37.14 7.20 59.03
CA PRO A 277 -37.51 8.43 58.28
C PRO A 277 -36.23 9.16 57.76
N SER A 278 -36.01 10.49 57.64
CA SER A 278 -36.74 11.77 57.86
C SER A 278 -36.08 12.96 57.11
N ASP A 279 -36.91 13.87 56.58
CA ASP A 279 -36.87 15.36 56.64
C ASP A 279 -35.53 16.12 56.75
N THR A 280 -35.26 17.14 55.91
CA THR A 280 -35.96 18.45 55.90
C THR A 280 -35.76 19.18 54.55
N MET A 281 -36.80 19.76 53.91
CA MET A 281 -37.25 21.18 53.99
C MET A 281 -36.13 22.23 53.78
N PHE A 282 -36.22 23.24 52.90
CA PHE A 282 -37.37 23.95 52.29
C PHE A 282 -37.08 24.42 50.83
N GLY A 283 -38.12 24.78 50.05
CA GLY A 283 -37.99 25.82 48.99
C GLY A 283 -38.74 25.63 47.66
N THR A 284 -39.96 26.18 47.55
CA THR A 284 -40.72 26.39 46.28
C THR A 284 -41.81 27.46 46.51
N PRO A 285 -42.39 28.11 45.48
CA PRO A 285 -42.05 28.21 44.03
C PRO A 285 -41.66 29.69 43.67
N VAL A 286 -41.51 30.23 42.45
CA VAL A 286 -42.32 30.17 41.20
C VAL A 286 -41.50 30.60 39.95
N ARG A 287 -41.57 29.77 38.90
CA ARG A 287 -41.45 30.03 37.43
C ARG A 287 -40.60 31.21 36.91
N THR A 288 -39.76 30.89 35.92
CA THR A 288 -39.87 31.49 34.57
C THR A 288 -39.46 30.47 33.49
N PHE A 289 -39.77 30.78 32.23
CA PHE A 289 -39.73 29.95 31.01
C PHE A 289 -38.79 28.73 30.95
N SER A 290 -39.38 27.58 30.60
CA SER A 290 -38.68 26.40 30.07
C SER A 290 -38.89 26.32 28.55
N THR A 291 -37.78 26.32 27.81
CA THR A 291 -37.67 26.05 26.37
C THR A 291 -36.29 25.44 26.11
N ALA A 292 -36.20 24.48 25.19
CA ALA A 292 -35.15 23.45 25.11
C ALA A 292 -35.20 22.47 26.32
N SER A 293 -35.46 21.17 26.16
CA SER A 293 -35.62 20.39 24.92
C SER A 293 -34.39 20.43 23.99
N ALA A 294 -33.20 20.36 24.60
CA ALA A 294 -32.06 19.73 23.92
C ALA A 294 -32.26 18.20 23.98
N ALA A 295 -31.86 17.48 22.93
CA ALA A 295 -32.24 16.08 22.75
C ALA A 295 -31.68 15.15 23.84
N LEU A 296 -32.41 14.05 24.11
CA LEU A 296 -31.92 12.98 24.97
C LEU A 296 -30.62 12.40 24.40
N ARG A 297 -29.65 12.11 25.27
CA ARG A 297 -28.46 11.32 24.91
C ARG A 297 -28.90 9.88 24.60
N THR A 298 -29.16 9.57 23.33
CA THR A 298 -29.65 8.26 22.89
C THR A 298 -28.63 7.49 22.04
N PHE A 299 -27.60 6.96 22.70
CA PHE A 299 -27.06 5.66 22.29
C PHE A 299 -27.99 4.58 22.85
N GLN A 300 -28.82 3.97 22.00
CA GLN A 300 -29.65 2.81 22.41
C GLN A 300 -28.85 1.50 22.50
N HIS A 301 -27.53 1.55 22.32
CA HIS A 301 -26.64 0.39 22.18
C HIS A 301 -25.35 0.46 23.03
N MET A 302 -25.28 1.33 24.05
CA MET A 302 -24.39 1.05 25.18
C MET A 302 -25.08 -0.03 26.04
N PRO A 303 -24.48 -1.21 26.29
CA PRO A 303 -25.17 -2.27 27.03
C PRO A 303 -25.42 -1.87 28.50
N GLN A 304 -26.68 -1.59 28.86
CA GLN A 304 -27.11 -1.46 30.25
C GLN A 304 -27.75 -2.76 30.71
N GLY A 305 -26.89 -3.69 31.13
CA GLY A 305 -27.26 -5.07 31.39
C GLY A 305 -27.27 -5.93 30.13
N ILE A 306 -26.93 -7.21 30.29
CA ILE A 306 -26.53 -8.16 29.24
C ILE A 306 -25.13 -7.79 28.68
N ALA A 307 -24.13 -8.69 28.67
CA ALA A 307 -24.17 -10.14 28.84
C ALA A 307 -23.09 -10.67 29.81
N ARG A 308 -23.50 -11.42 30.85
CA ARG A 308 -22.65 -12.41 31.56
C ARG A 308 -22.57 -13.73 30.76
N SER A 309 -22.48 -13.62 29.44
CA SER A 309 -22.62 -14.75 28.51
C SER A 309 -21.81 -14.57 27.24
N GLY A 310 -20.67 -13.88 27.34
CA GLY A 310 -19.48 -14.45 26.71
C GLY A 310 -19.20 -15.76 27.43
N HIS A 311 -19.32 -16.88 26.73
CA HIS A 311 -18.93 -18.19 27.27
C HIS A 311 -17.51 -18.47 26.79
N GLY A 312 -16.56 -18.58 27.72
CA GLY A 312 -15.11 -18.76 27.47
C GLY A 312 -14.67 -20.06 26.78
N THR A 313 -15.49 -20.64 25.92
CA THR A 313 -15.13 -21.76 25.03
C THR A 313 -15.23 -21.29 23.58
N ILE A 314 -14.11 -20.85 23.00
CA ILE A 314 -14.05 -20.67 21.54
C ILE A 314 -14.05 -22.04 20.86
N GLU A 315 -15.07 -22.29 20.04
CA GLU A 315 -15.12 -23.45 19.16
C GLU A 315 -14.16 -23.24 17.99
N LEU A 316 -13.14 -24.10 17.91
CA LEU A 316 -12.14 -24.16 16.84
C LEU A 316 -12.27 -25.50 16.10
N LYS A 317 -12.12 -25.50 14.77
CA LYS A 317 -12.10 -26.73 13.97
C LYS A 317 -10.78 -27.50 14.15
N ASN A 318 -9.68 -26.77 14.26
CA ASN A 318 -8.36 -27.29 14.63
C ASN A 318 -7.99 -26.88 16.06
N ALA A 319 -8.33 -27.73 17.03
CA ALA A 319 -8.01 -27.50 18.44
C ALA A 319 -6.50 -27.44 18.73
N HIS A 320 -5.63 -27.99 17.86
CA HIS A 320 -4.18 -27.98 18.08
C HIS A 320 -3.53 -26.60 17.89
N LEU A 321 -4.26 -25.62 17.35
CA LEU A 321 -3.84 -24.21 17.32
C LEU A 321 -3.78 -23.59 18.73
N MET A 322 -4.57 -24.10 19.68
CA MET A 322 -4.60 -23.62 21.06
C MET A 322 -3.38 -24.16 21.81
N ARG A 323 -2.33 -23.32 21.92
CA ARG A 323 -1.05 -23.67 22.54
C ARG A 323 -0.76 -22.73 23.72
N THR A 324 -0.36 -23.31 24.84
CA THR A 324 -0.06 -22.58 26.10
C THR A 324 1.41 -22.65 26.50
N GLN A 325 2.17 -23.56 25.89
CA GLN A 325 3.62 -23.71 26.01
C GLN A 325 4.33 -22.83 24.96
N SER A 326 5.55 -22.42 25.26
CA SER A 326 6.42 -21.76 24.27
C SER A 326 7.01 -22.78 23.29
N TYR A 327 7.39 -22.31 22.10
CA TYR A 327 8.05 -23.14 21.08
C TYR A 327 9.54 -22.84 21.07
N ILE A 328 10.39 -23.78 21.50
CA ILE A 328 11.85 -23.61 21.54
C ILE A 328 12.53 -24.84 20.96
N ASN A 329 13.45 -24.63 20.02
CA ASN A 329 14.20 -25.68 19.32
C ASN A 329 13.32 -26.82 18.75
N GLY A 330 12.11 -26.49 18.29
CA GLY A 330 11.17 -27.48 17.77
C GLY A 330 10.50 -28.36 18.82
N GLU A 331 10.47 -27.95 20.08
CA GLU A 331 9.76 -28.61 21.18
C GLU A 331 8.80 -27.60 21.86
N TRP A 332 7.71 -28.11 22.44
CA TRP A 332 6.75 -27.32 23.22
C TRP A 332 7.12 -27.38 24.71
N VAL A 333 7.55 -26.26 25.27
CA VAL A 333 8.22 -26.21 26.59
C VAL A 333 7.50 -25.35 27.62
N HIS A 334 7.65 -25.74 28.89
CA HIS A 334 7.30 -24.91 30.04
C HIS A 334 8.43 -23.94 30.39
N ALA A 335 8.10 -22.86 31.12
CA ALA A 335 9.10 -21.95 31.65
C ALA A 335 9.97 -22.63 32.72
N LEU A 336 11.28 -22.33 32.75
CA LEU A 336 12.24 -23.02 33.64
C LEU A 336 11.99 -22.79 35.14
N ASN A 337 11.42 -21.64 35.49
CA ASN A 337 10.93 -21.25 36.81
C ASN A 337 9.60 -21.94 37.20
N GLY A 338 8.82 -22.41 36.21
CA GLY A 338 7.45 -22.88 36.38
C GLY A 338 6.40 -21.77 36.48
N ASP A 339 6.74 -20.50 36.20
CA ASP A 339 5.78 -19.39 36.27
C ASP A 339 4.79 -19.43 35.09
N THR A 340 3.56 -18.94 35.33
CA THR A 340 2.48 -18.83 34.33
C THR A 340 1.84 -17.44 34.28
N LEU A 341 1.12 -17.20 33.19
CA LEU A 341 0.43 -15.96 32.85
C LEU A 341 -0.99 -16.28 32.40
N SER A 342 -1.98 -15.66 33.05
CA SER A 342 -3.37 -15.66 32.57
C SER A 342 -3.52 -14.80 31.33
N VAL A 343 -3.97 -15.38 30.21
CA VAL A 343 -4.52 -14.69 29.05
C VAL A 343 -6.02 -14.55 29.25
N TYR A 344 -6.59 -13.39 28.95
CA TYR A 344 -7.99 -13.07 29.23
C TYR A 344 -8.84 -12.94 27.96
N THR A 345 -10.13 -13.25 28.06
CA THR A 345 -11.16 -12.73 27.16
C THR A 345 -11.54 -11.31 27.57
N THR A 346 -12.61 -10.75 27.00
CA THR A 346 -13.20 -9.51 27.50
C THR A 346 -13.68 -9.60 28.97
N THR A 347 -13.92 -10.80 29.50
CA THR A 347 -14.60 -11.00 30.80
C THR A 347 -14.09 -12.16 31.67
N GLU A 348 -13.34 -13.12 31.15
CA GLU A 348 -12.83 -14.28 31.91
C GLU A 348 -11.37 -14.63 31.54
N ILE A 349 -10.80 -15.66 32.18
CA ILE A 349 -9.51 -16.23 31.76
C ILE A 349 -9.76 -17.16 30.56
N LEU A 350 -9.06 -16.90 29.46
CA LEU A 350 -9.08 -17.70 28.23
C LEU A 350 -8.14 -18.91 28.34
N ALA A 351 -6.92 -18.70 28.86
CA ALA A 351 -5.90 -19.73 29.02
C ALA A 351 -4.86 -19.32 30.06
N GLU A 352 -4.26 -20.30 30.74
CA GLU A 352 -2.97 -20.12 31.44
C GLU A 352 -1.85 -20.51 30.48
N VAL A 353 -0.94 -19.58 30.19
CA VAL A 353 0.25 -19.78 29.35
C VAL A 353 1.53 -19.64 30.18
N VAL A 354 2.67 -20.01 29.61
CA VAL A 354 3.97 -19.91 30.29
C VAL A 354 4.45 -18.47 30.46
N ASP A 355 5.20 -18.18 31.55
CA ASP A 355 5.85 -16.89 31.78
C ASP A 355 7.38 -17.05 31.86
N GLN A 356 8.05 -16.86 30.71
CA GLN A 356 9.47 -17.12 30.53
C GLN A 356 10.38 -15.92 30.79
N GLY A 357 11.55 -16.21 31.35
CA GLY A 357 12.56 -15.21 31.73
C GLY A 357 13.77 -15.18 30.80
N ALA A 358 14.87 -14.60 31.29
CA ALA A 358 16.13 -14.52 30.53
C ALA A 358 16.73 -15.91 30.24
N GLU A 359 16.65 -16.87 31.16
CA GLU A 359 17.25 -18.20 31.01
C GLU A 359 16.60 -18.97 29.84
N ASP A 360 15.27 -18.97 29.75
CA ASP A 360 14.52 -19.48 28.61
C ASP A 360 14.89 -18.75 27.29
N THR A 361 15.07 -17.43 27.37
CA THR A 361 15.46 -16.59 26.23
C THR A 361 16.85 -16.97 25.70
N HIS A 362 17.80 -17.27 26.59
CA HIS A 362 19.12 -17.74 26.21
C HIS A 362 19.05 -19.11 25.52
N LEU A 363 18.25 -20.06 26.01
CA LEU A 363 18.05 -21.36 25.33
C LEU A 363 17.49 -21.20 23.91
N ALA A 364 16.56 -20.24 23.69
CA ALA A 364 16.03 -19.97 22.36
C ALA A 364 17.04 -19.26 21.43
N ILE A 365 17.87 -18.37 21.96
CA ILE A 365 18.98 -17.74 21.21
C ILE A 365 20.01 -18.81 20.80
N ASP A 366 20.39 -19.70 21.72
CA ASP A 366 21.34 -20.78 21.45
C ASP A 366 20.79 -21.77 20.40
N ALA A 367 19.49 -22.09 20.46
CA ALA A 367 18.81 -22.91 19.45
C ALA A 367 18.79 -22.23 18.07
N ALA A 368 18.45 -20.94 18.00
CA ALA A 368 18.45 -20.17 16.76
C ALA A 368 19.87 -20.03 16.16
N SER A 369 20.87 -19.83 17.02
CA SER A 369 22.29 -19.78 16.66
C SER A 369 22.79 -21.14 16.13
N ALA A 370 22.40 -22.25 16.76
CA ALA A 370 22.75 -23.60 16.31
C ALA A 370 22.08 -23.99 14.98
N ALA A 371 20.86 -23.53 14.71
CA ALA A 371 20.14 -23.77 13.47
C ALA A 371 20.61 -22.87 12.30
N PHE A 372 21.21 -21.72 12.57
CA PHE A 372 21.59 -20.75 11.53
C PHE A 372 22.61 -21.29 10.48
N PRO A 373 23.69 -22.01 10.85
CA PRO A 373 24.69 -22.50 9.89
C PRO A 373 24.22 -23.58 8.90
N SER A 374 23.04 -24.17 9.11
CA SER A 374 22.37 -25.06 8.14
C SER A 374 21.27 -24.30 7.38
N TRP A 375 20.39 -23.57 8.08
CA TRP A 375 19.30 -22.82 7.48
C TRP A 375 19.78 -21.77 6.46
N SER A 376 20.82 -21.00 6.78
CA SER A 376 21.42 -20.00 5.89
C SER A 376 22.08 -20.56 4.62
N LYS A 377 22.26 -21.89 4.53
CA LYS A 377 22.83 -22.60 3.37
C LYS A 377 21.79 -23.31 2.51
N THR A 378 20.51 -23.29 2.91
CA THR A 378 19.42 -23.71 2.03
C THR A 378 19.37 -22.81 0.78
N THR A 379 18.87 -23.36 -0.31
CA THR A 379 18.53 -22.60 -1.51
C THR A 379 17.37 -21.62 -1.22
N ALA A 380 17.24 -20.60 -2.06
CA ALA A 380 16.07 -19.72 -2.02
C ALA A 380 14.76 -20.49 -2.28
N HIS A 381 14.79 -21.55 -3.10
CA HIS A 381 13.62 -22.39 -3.39
C HIS A 381 13.15 -23.17 -2.16
N GLU A 382 14.03 -23.86 -1.43
CA GLU A 382 13.63 -24.59 -0.21
C GLU A 382 12.95 -23.70 0.83
N ARG A 383 13.35 -22.42 0.93
CA ARG A 383 12.72 -21.44 1.83
C ARG A 383 11.44 -20.84 1.26
N HIS A 384 11.37 -20.61 -0.06
CA HIS A 384 10.15 -20.24 -0.77
C HIS A 384 9.05 -21.29 -0.57
N ASP A 385 9.36 -22.57 -0.81
CA ASP A 385 8.42 -23.68 -0.71
C ASP A 385 7.86 -23.83 0.71
N LEU A 386 8.71 -23.71 1.74
CA LEU A 386 8.29 -23.75 3.15
C LEU A 386 7.41 -22.54 3.54
N LEU A 387 7.73 -21.33 3.08
CA LEU A 387 6.90 -20.15 3.33
C LEU A 387 5.57 -20.22 2.55
N LEU A 388 5.55 -20.74 1.33
CA LEU A 388 4.34 -20.95 0.55
C LEU A 388 3.45 -22.03 1.17
N ALA A 389 4.02 -23.12 1.69
CA ALA A 389 3.30 -24.12 2.47
C ALA A 389 2.69 -23.49 3.74
N LEU A 390 3.44 -22.65 4.47
CA LEU A 390 2.91 -21.90 5.61
C LEU A 390 1.75 -20.97 5.21
N TYR A 391 1.83 -20.33 4.04
CA TYR A 391 0.73 -19.50 3.50
C TYR A 391 -0.55 -20.32 3.29
N HIS A 392 -0.43 -21.50 2.67
CA HIS A 392 -1.57 -22.39 2.48
C HIS A 392 -2.14 -22.87 3.81
N LYS A 393 -1.27 -23.25 4.75
CA LYS A 393 -1.67 -23.73 6.08
C LYS A 393 -2.38 -22.66 6.91
N ILE A 394 -1.92 -21.41 6.88
CA ILE A 394 -2.61 -20.26 7.51
C ILE A 394 -3.98 -20.02 6.86
N LYS A 395 -4.08 -20.16 5.53
CA LYS A 395 -5.33 -20.00 4.76
C LYS A 395 -6.37 -21.07 5.10
N GLU A 396 -5.95 -22.32 5.28
CA GLU A 396 -6.80 -23.43 5.74
C GLU A 396 -7.38 -23.19 7.14
N ASN A 397 -6.59 -22.61 8.04
CA ASN A 397 -6.92 -22.40 9.45
C ASN A 397 -7.49 -20.99 9.73
N ALA A 398 -7.83 -20.22 8.69
CA ALA A 398 -8.04 -18.77 8.80
C ALA A 398 -9.22 -18.35 9.70
N GLU A 399 -10.30 -19.14 9.77
CA GLU A 399 -11.42 -18.86 10.67
C GLU A 399 -11.06 -19.10 12.14
N ASP A 400 -10.32 -20.18 12.42
CA ASP A 400 -9.89 -20.51 13.79
C ASP A 400 -8.85 -19.51 14.30
N LEU A 401 -7.91 -19.11 13.45
CA LEU A 401 -6.97 -18.01 13.75
C LEU A 401 -7.70 -16.71 14.03
N ALA A 402 -8.73 -16.36 13.24
CA ALA A 402 -9.55 -15.18 13.51
C ALA A 402 -10.30 -15.29 14.84
N ARG A 403 -10.85 -16.46 15.19
CA ARG A 403 -11.51 -16.72 16.48
C ARG A 403 -10.54 -16.58 17.66
N ILE A 404 -9.30 -17.06 17.53
CA ILE A 404 -8.24 -16.87 18.53
C ILE A 404 -7.94 -15.38 18.72
N ILE A 405 -7.71 -14.64 17.62
CA ILE A 405 -7.46 -13.19 17.67
C ILE A 405 -8.62 -12.45 18.35
N VAL A 406 -9.88 -12.74 18.01
CA VAL A 406 -11.03 -12.11 18.68
C VAL A 406 -11.04 -12.41 20.18
N ALA A 407 -10.71 -13.64 20.58
CA ALA A 407 -10.76 -14.05 21.98
C ALA A 407 -9.72 -13.33 22.86
N GLU A 408 -8.47 -13.20 22.39
CA GLU A 408 -7.38 -12.60 23.19
C GLU A 408 -7.21 -11.08 23.01
N ASN A 409 -7.52 -10.53 21.82
CA ASN A 409 -7.38 -9.10 21.54
C ASN A 409 -8.71 -8.32 21.67
N GLY A 410 -9.86 -8.99 21.51
CA GLY A 410 -11.19 -8.39 21.62
C GLY A 410 -11.74 -7.71 20.36
N LYS A 411 -10.93 -7.44 19.32
CA LYS A 411 -11.41 -6.86 18.05
C LYS A 411 -12.56 -7.66 17.42
N CYS A 412 -13.38 -7.03 16.57
CA CYS A 412 -14.48 -7.73 15.91
C CYS A 412 -13.98 -8.78 14.90
N LEU A 413 -14.78 -9.82 14.66
CA LEU A 413 -14.43 -10.93 13.78
C LEU A 413 -14.07 -10.48 12.35
N THR A 414 -14.67 -9.40 11.86
CA THR A 414 -14.33 -8.78 10.57
C THR A 414 -12.89 -8.23 10.56
N ASP A 415 -12.48 -7.52 11.62
CA ASP A 415 -11.12 -7.00 11.74
C ASP A 415 -10.09 -8.12 11.99
N ALA A 416 -10.47 -9.16 12.72
CA ALA A 416 -9.63 -10.35 12.93
C ALA A 416 -9.43 -11.14 11.62
N MET A 417 -10.48 -11.37 10.84
CA MET A 417 -10.38 -12.00 9.53
C MET A 417 -9.59 -11.12 8.55
N GLY A 418 -9.77 -9.80 8.60
CA GLY A 418 -8.94 -8.83 7.88
C GLY A 418 -7.46 -8.95 8.26
N GLU A 419 -7.16 -9.09 9.55
CA GLU A 419 -5.80 -9.34 10.02
C GLU A 419 -5.22 -10.66 9.53
N VAL A 420 -5.95 -11.78 9.61
CA VAL A 420 -5.43 -13.09 9.16
C VAL A 420 -5.03 -13.03 7.69
N ASN A 421 -5.88 -12.43 6.83
CA ASN A 421 -5.56 -12.25 5.42
C ASN A 421 -4.36 -11.29 5.22
N TYR A 422 -4.27 -10.20 6.01
CA TYR A 422 -3.15 -9.26 5.96
C TYR A 422 -1.84 -9.92 6.40
N ALA A 423 -1.83 -10.66 7.50
CA ALA A 423 -0.68 -11.45 7.98
C ALA A 423 -0.22 -12.43 6.90
N ASN A 424 -1.16 -13.18 6.32
CA ASN A 424 -0.86 -14.18 5.31
C ASN A 424 -0.30 -13.56 4.01
N SER A 425 -0.70 -12.33 3.69
CA SER A 425 -0.15 -11.58 2.53
C SER A 425 1.34 -11.24 2.69
N TYR A 426 1.89 -11.17 3.92
CA TYR A 426 3.34 -11.04 4.14
C TYR A 426 4.08 -12.38 4.01
N ILE A 427 3.45 -13.48 4.44
CA ILE A 427 3.98 -14.84 4.28
C ILE A 427 4.14 -15.14 2.80
N GLN A 428 3.10 -14.89 1.98
CA GLN A 428 3.18 -15.01 0.53
C GLN A 428 4.22 -14.07 -0.08
N TRP A 429 4.14 -12.76 0.21
CA TRP A 429 5.02 -11.76 -0.40
C TRP A 429 6.51 -12.08 -0.18
N PHE A 430 6.89 -12.45 1.04
CA PHE A 430 8.28 -12.79 1.32
C PHE A 430 8.67 -14.22 0.93
N ALA A 431 7.73 -15.15 0.74
CA ALA A 431 8.01 -16.37 -0.01
C ALA A 431 8.48 -16.02 -1.43
N GLU A 432 7.79 -15.12 -2.13
CA GLU A 432 8.15 -14.72 -3.48
C GLU A 432 9.45 -13.89 -3.53
N GLU A 433 9.61 -12.88 -2.67
CA GLU A 433 10.82 -12.04 -2.62
C GLU A 433 12.07 -12.80 -2.18
N THR A 434 11.94 -13.97 -1.53
CA THR A 434 13.07 -14.89 -1.26
C THR A 434 13.81 -15.27 -2.55
N LEU A 435 13.09 -15.43 -3.66
CA LEU A 435 13.66 -15.74 -4.97
C LEU A 435 14.27 -14.50 -5.67
N ARG A 436 14.08 -13.30 -5.13
CA ARG A 436 14.46 -12.01 -5.74
C ARG A 436 15.57 -11.28 -4.97
N ILE A 437 16.27 -11.97 -4.06
CA ILE A 437 17.45 -11.45 -3.34
C ILE A 437 18.63 -11.30 -4.32
N GLN A 438 18.66 -10.20 -5.06
CA GLN A 438 19.69 -9.93 -6.06
C GLN A 438 20.97 -9.35 -5.44
N GLY A 439 22.11 -9.76 -5.98
CA GLY A 439 23.38 -9.03 -5.85
C GLY A 439 23.55 -7.99 -6.97
N TYR A 440 24.70 -7.34 -7.04
CA TYR A 440 25.05 -6.42 -8.14
C TYR A 440 26.57 -6.36 -8.37
N THR A 441 27.01 -5.89 -9.54
CA THR A 441 28.42 -5.63 -9.84
C THR A 441 28.70 -4.13 -9.81
N THR A 442 29.86 -3.71 -9.31
CA THR A 442 30.28 -2.30 -9.37
C THR A 442 31.43 -2.12 -10.37
N PRO A 443 31.43 -1.03 -11.16
CA PRO A 443 32.59 -0.66 -11.98
C PRO A 443 33.84 -0.52 -11.12
N SER A 444 34.96 -1.03 -11.63
CA SER A 444 36.26 -0.94 -10.96
C SER A 444 37.06 0.24 -11.55
N PRO A 445 37.67 1.11 -10.73
CA PRO A 445 38.64 2.11 -11.19
C PRO A 445 40.00 1.49 -11.56
N GLN A 446 40.19 0.19 -11.38
CA GLN A 446 41.37 -0.57 -11.79
C GLN A 446 40.97 -1.58 -12.87
N SER A 447 41.58 -1.49 -14.06
CA SER A 447 41.23 -2.26 -15.25
C SER A 447 41.35 -3.79 -15.07
N SER A 448 42.31 -4.25 -14.26
CA SER A 448 42.54 -5.67 -13.96
C SER A 448 41.78 -6.19 -12.73
N VAL A 449 40.70 -5.50 -12.33
CA VAL A 449 39.86 -5.85 -11.17
C VAL A 449 38.37 -5.86 -11.56
N ARG A 450 37.59 -6.79 -11.00
CA ARG A 450 36.13 -6.83 -11.07
C ARG A 450 35.53 -6.99 -9.68
N THR A 451 34.47 -6.26 -9.36
CA THR A 451 33.83 -6.29 -8.04
C THR A 451 32.40 -6.80 -8.13
N VAL A 452 32.07 -7.80 -7.31
CA VAL A 452 30.73 -8.41 -7.19
C VAL A 452 30.25 -8.23 -5.74
N VAL A 453 29.00 -7.77 -5.57
CA VAL A 453 28.36 -7.57 -4.28
C VAL A 453 27.25 -8.59 -4.08
N PHE A 454 27.39 -9.43 -3.05
CA PHE A 454 26.39 -10.41 -2.63
C PHE A 454 25.56 -9.86 -1.48
N ARG A 455 24.31 -10.29 -1.37
CA ARG A 455 23.46 -10.07 -0.19
C ARG A 455 23.34 -11.38 0.59
N GLN A 456 23.58 -11.35 1.89
CA GLN A 456 23.64 -12.56 2.74
C GLN A 456 22.85 -12.36 4.04
N PRO A 457 22.22 -13.42 4.61
CA PRO A 457 21.48 -13.33 5.86
C PRO A 457 22.35 -12.83 7.00
N ILE A 458 21.79 -11.92 7.80
CA ILE A 458 22.52 -11.23 8.86
C ILE A 458 22.86 -12.12 10.06
N GLY A 459 22.07 -13.16 10.34
CA GLY A 459 22.29 -14.07 11.46
C GLY A 459 21.01 -14.42 12.21
N VAL A 460 21.03 -14.36 13.54
CA VAL A 460 19.83 -14.56 14.37
C VAL A 460 19.07 -13.25 14.53
N ALA A 461 17.74 -13.28 14.36
CA ALA A 461 16.88 -12.11 14.52
C ALA A 461 15.98 -12.23 15.76
N GLY A 462 16.15 -11.33 16.72
CA GLY A 462 15.22 -11.10 17.83
C GLY A 462 14.03 -10.24 17.38
N LEU A 463 12.82 -10.80 17.43
CA LEU A 463 11.61 -10.19 16.89
C LEU A 463 10.63 -9.91 18.05
N ILE A 464 10.24 -8.66 18.23
CA ILE A 464 9.41 -8.22 19.35
C ILE A 464 8.18 -7.49 18.80
N ALA A 465 6.98 -8.00 19.11
CA ALA A 465 5.71 -7.55 18.53
C ALA A 465 4.68 -7.09 19.58
N PRO A 466 3.76 -6.18 19.22
CA PRO A 466 2.66 -5.71 20.07
C PRO A 466 1.40 -6.57 19.94
N TRP A 467 0.51 -6.42 20.92
CA TRP A 467 -0.78 -7.10 21.02
C TRP A 467 -1.84 -6.66 20.02
N ASN A 468 -1.68 -5.51 19.36
CA ASN A 468 -2.78 -4.89 18.60
C ASN A 468 -3.03 -5.54 17.22
N PHE A 469 -2.02 -6.21 16.67
CA PHE A 469 -2.13 -7.12 15.54
C PHE A 469 -1.24 -8.35 15.83
N PRO A 470 -1.71 -9.27 16.70
CA PRO A 470 -0.88 -10.31 17.31
C PRO A 470 -0.46 -11.42 16.35
N LEU A 471 -1.07 -11.51 15.16
CA LEU A 471 -0.63 -12.39 14.08
C LEU A 471 0.16 -11.61 13.01
N ALA A 472 -0.36 -10.46 12.55
CA ALA A 472 0.26 -9.75 11.43
C ALA A 472 1.60 -9.09 11.78
N MET A 473 1.83 -8.66 13.02
CA MET A 473 3.14 -8.13 13.44
C MET A 473 4.21 -9.21 13.60
N ILE A 474 3.78 -10.46 13.82
CA ILE A 474 4.68 -11.62 13.81
C ILE A 474 5.02 -11.98 12.35
N ALA A 475 4.01 -12.14 11.50
CA ALA A 475 4.19 -12.47 10.08
C ALA A 475 5.06 -11.44 9.33
N ARG A 476 4.84 -10.13 9.57
CA ARG A 476 5.65 -9.01 9.05
C ARG A 476 7.15 -9.14 9.34
N LYS A 477 7.51 -9.80 10.44
CA LYS A 477 8.90 -9.90 10.93
C LYS A 477 9.52 -11.26 10.65
N VAL A 478 8.74 -12.35 10.78
CA VAL A 478 9.20 -13.72 10.57
C VAL A 478 9.37 -14.02 9.08
N ALA A 479 8.39 -13.68 8.23
CA ALA A 479 8.45 -13.99 6.80
C ALA A 479 9.72 -13.45 6.08
N PRO A 480 10.12 -12.16 6.21
CA PRO A 480 11.35 -11.67 5.57
C PRO A 480 12.62 -12.21 6.24
N ALA A 481 12.61 -12.47 7.56
CA ALA A 481 13.76 -13.05 8.25
C ALA A 481 14.05 -14.46 7.73
N LEU A 482 13.03 -15.32 7.69
CA LEU A 482 13.16 -16.68 7.18
C LEU A 482 13.52 -16.69 5.70
N GLY A 483 12.87 -15.86 4.88
CA GLY A 483 13.17 -15.74 3.45
C GLY A 483 14.61 -15.34 3.16
N ALA A 484 15.15 -14.37 3.90
CA ALA A 484 16.56 -13.97 3.84
C ALA A 484 17.53 -15.11 4.19
N GLY A 485 17.10 -16.12 4.95
CA GLY A 485 17.93 -17.22 5.48
C GLY A 485 18.38 -17.03 6.93
N CYS A 486 17.74 -16.11 7.67
CA CYS A 486 17.96 -15.89 9.09
C CYS A 486 17.10 -16.84 9.95
N THR A 487 17.54 -17.10 11.17
CA THR A 487 16.75 -17.79 12.21
C THR A 487 16.16 -16.77 13.18
N THR A 488 15.14 -17.15 13.94
CA THR A 488 14.31 -16.19 14.69
C THR A 488 14.04 -16.58 16.14
N VAL A 489 14.04 -15.57 17.01
CA VAL A 489 13.57 -15.66 18.41
C VAL A 489 12.50 -14.58 18.61
N VAL A 490 11.25 -15.01 18.75
CA VAL A 490 10.07 -14.15 18.80
C VAL A 490 9.61 -13.98 20.23
N LYS A 491 9.49 -12.73 20.70
CA LYS A 491 8.77 -12.36 21.92
C LYS A 491 7.32 -12.03 21.57
N ALA A 492 6.40 -12.88 21.99
CA ALA A 492 4.97 -12.65 21.84
C ALA A 492 4.46 -11.55 22.80
N PRO A 493 3.44 -10.76 22.43
CA PRO A 493 2.82 -9.81 23.35
C PRO A 493 2.11 -10.57 24.49
N HIS A 494 2.16 -10.01 25.71
CA HIS A 494 1.62 -10.71 26.89
C HIS A 494 0.09 -10.64 26.95
N GLU A 495 -0.51 -9.62 26.33
CA GLU A 495 -1.96 -9.49 26.21
C GLU A 495 -2.57 -10.43 25.16
N ALA A 496 -1.80 -10.88 24.16
CA ALA A 496 -2.30 -11.66 23.02
C ALA A 496 -1.26 -12.65 22.43
N PRO A 497 -0.78 -13.65 23.20
CA PRO A 497 0.29 -14.55 22.76
C PRO A 497 -0.17 -15.74 21.89
N LEU A 498 -1.45 -16.13 21.95
CA LEU A 498 -1.96 -17.38 21.39
C LEU A 498 -1.89 -17.37 19.86
N SER A 499 -2.13 -16.24 19.21
CA SER A 499 -1.93 -16.08 17.75
C SER A 499 -0.50 -16.37 17.30
N ALA A 500 0.50 -15.95 18.09
CA ALA A 500 1.91 -16.18 17.78
C ALA A 500 2.30 -17.67 17.97
N LEU A 501 1.77 -18.31 19.02
CA LEU A 501 1.97 -19.74 19.26
C LEU A 501 1.22 -20.61 18.24
N ALA A 502 0.01 -20.23 17.82
CA ALA A 502 -0.72 -20.88 16.74
C ALA A 502 0.08 -20.81 15.42
N MET A 503 0.67 -19.66 15.09
CA MET A 503 1.53 -19.52 13.91
C MET A 503 2.80 -20.39 14.00
N ALA A 504 3.40 -20.55 15.19
CA ALA A 504 4.51 -21.47 15.40
C ALA A 504 4.10 -22.94 15.20
N HIS A 505 2.91 -23.34 15.62
CA HIS A 505 2.41 -24.69 15.34
C HIS A 505 2.14 -24.92 13.84
N LEU A 506 1.61 -23.93 13.13
CA LEU A 506 1.46 -24.06 11.67
C LEU A 506 2.80 -24.12 10.94
N ALA A 507 3.84 -23.43 11.45
CA ALA A 507 5.20 -23.53 10.93
C ALA A 507 5.86 -24.90 11.21
N GLU A 508 5.60 -25.48 12.38
CA GLU A 508 5.97 -26.85 12.74
C GLU A 508 5.30 -27.87 11.79
N GLU A 509 3.99 -27.75 11.55
CA GLU A 509 3.24 -28.67 10.69
C GLU A 509 3.71 -28.68 9.22
N VAL A 510 4.20 -27.56 8.69
CA VAL A 510 4.76 -27.49 7.33
C VAL A 510 6.25 -27.83 7.25
N GLY A 511 6.88 -28.18 8.38
CA GLY A 511 8.25 -28.69 8.41
C GLY A 511 9.36 -27.64 8.45
N ILE A 512 9.09 -26.41 8.92
CA ILE A 512 10.17 -25.44 9.15
C ILE A 512 11.13 -26.00 10.23
N PRO A 513 12.46 -26.04 9.99
CA PRO A 513 13.37 -26.84 10.82
C PRO A 513 13.45 -26.39 12.29
N LYS A 514 13.73 -27.36 13.18
CA LYS A 514 13.92 -27.12 14.62
C LYS A 514 14.94 -26.00 14.86
N GLY A 515 14.57 -25.03 15.70
CA GLY A 515 15.38 -23.85 16.04
C GLY A 515 15.34 -22.69 15.03
N VAL A 516 14.76 -22.86 13.83
CA VAL A 516 14.64 -21.77 12.83
C VAL A 516 13.59 -20.73 13.26
N ILE A 517 12.52 -21.18 13.90
CA ILE A 517 11.58 -20.33 14.65
C ILE A 517 11.58 -20.79 16.10
N ASN A 518 11.63 -19.81 17.01
CA ASN A 518 11.39 -19.99 18.44
C ASN A 518 10.42 -18.87 18.88
N VAL A 519 9.39 -19.19 19.66
CA VAL A 519 8.39 -18.22 20.14
C VAL A 519 8.22 -18.36 21.65
N LEU A 520 8.43 -17.25 22.37
CA LEU A 520 8.40 -17.18 23.82
C LEU A 520 7.33 -16.19 24.28
N VAL A 521 6.71 -16.51 25.43
CA VAL A 521 5.76 -15.64 26.15
C VAL A 521 6.37 -15.21 27.48
N SER A 522 6.19 -13.94 27.85
CA SER A 522 6.71 -13.37 29.09
C SER A 522 5.75 -12.32 29.64
N SER A 523 5.45 -12.35 30.94
CA SER A 523 4.59 -11.37 31.60
C SER A 523 5.20 -9.97 31.62
N LYS A 524 4.30 -8.98 31.69
CA LYS A 524 4.62 -7.56 31.77
C LYS A 524 5.50 -7.25 32.99
N GLY A 525 6.56 -6.48 32.79
CA GLY A 525 7.45 -6.08 33.88
C GLY A 525 8.76 -6.85 33.86
N LYS A 526 9.08 -7.60 34.94
CA LYS A 526 10.41 -8.20 35.16
C LYS A 526 10.81 -9.13 34.01
N ASN A 527 9.94 -10.06 33.62
CA ASN A 527 10.28 -11.12 32.68
C ASN A 527 10.36 -10.58 31.24
N GLU A 528 9.40 -9.77 30.82
CA GLU A 528 9.45 -9.00 29.55
C GLU A 528 10.68 -8.09 29.43
N GLN A 529 11.09 -7.41 30.51
CA GLN A 529 12.32 -6.61 30.54
C GLN A 529 13.59 -7.47 30.45
N ALA A 530 13.61 -8.62 31.13
CA ALA A 530 14.74 -9.54 31.11
C ALA A 530 14.92 -10.20 29.74
N MET A 531 13.82 -10.62 29.10
CA MET A 531 13.80 -11.18 27.74
C MET A 531 14.23 -10.14 26.69
N GLY A 532 13.66 -8.93 26.73
CA GLY A 532 14.06 -7.84 25.83
C GLY A 532 15.54 -7.48 25.97
N LYS A 533 16.05 -7.41 27.21
CA LYS A 533 17.47 -7.19 27.50
C LYS A 533 18.35 -8.33 26.97
N ALA A 534 17.98 -9.59 27.20
CA ALA A 534 18.74 -10.76 26.74
C ALA A 534 18.86 -10.80 25.20
N LEU A 535 17.79 -10.47 24.47
CA LEU A 535 17.81 -10.32 23.02
C LEU A 535 18.73 -9.16 22.58
N CYS A 536 18.63 -8.01 23.24
CA CYS A 536 19.39 -6.80 22.86
C CYS A 536 20.87 -6.80 23.28
N GLU A 537 21.29 -7.54 24.30
CA GLU A 537 22.69 -7.58 24.76
C GLU A 537 23.44 -8.85 24.31
N SER A 538 22.75 -9.90 23.84
CA SER A 538 23.41 -11.12 23.35
C SER A 538 24.28 -10.86 22.12
N THR A 539 25.51 -11.39 22.12
CA THR A 539 26.43 -11.38 20.97
C THR A 539 26.05 -12.39 19.88
N LEU A 540 25.07 -13.26 20.13
CA LEU A 540 24.55 -14.24 19.16
C LEU A 540 23.31 -13.75 18.40
N VAL A 541 22.86 -12.50 18.60
CA VAL A 541 21.69 -11.91 17.94
C VAL A 541 22.14 -10.74 17.06
N ASP A 542 22.10 -10.90 15.75
CA ASP A 542 22.66 -9.92 14.79
C ASP A 542 21.63 -8.84 14.37
N LYS A 543 20.35 -9.10 14.63
CA LYS A 543 19.22 -8.23 14.25
C LYS A 543 18.18 -8.14 15.36
N ILE A 544 17.68 -6.94 15.63
CA ILE A 544 16.44 -6.70 16.38
C ILE A 544 15.40 -6.08 15.45
N SER A 545 14.15 -6.55 15.50
CA SER A 545 12.99 -5.85 14.94
C SER A 545 11.94 -5.66 16.03
N PHE A 546 11.60 -4.40 16.34
CA PHE A 546 10.62 -4.05 17.37
C PHE A 546 9.48 -3.22 16.78
N THR A 547 8.25 -3.56 17.16
CA THR A 547 7.07 -2.69 16.96
C THR A 547 6.41 -2.41 18.31
N GLY A 548 6.10 -1.14 18.59
CA GLY A 548 5.44 -0.73 19.84
C GLY A 548 5.82 0.69 20.29
N SER A 549 5.60 1.02 21.57
CA SER A 549 5.78 2.42 22.03
C SER A 549 7.20 2.97 21.82
N THR A 550 7.30 4.22 21.37
CA THR A 550 8.57 4.94 21.15
C THR A 550 9.49 4.95 22.38
N ARG A 551 8.91 5.02 23.59
CA ARG A 551 9.66 4.92 24.86
C ARG A 551 10.40 3.58 24.99
N VAL A 552 9.77 2.46 24.61
CA VAL A 552 10.40 1.14 24.65
C VAL A 552 11.39 0.98 23.50
N GLY A 553 11.09 1.48 22.30
CA GLY A 553 12.04 1.50 21.18
C GLY A 553 13.37 2.19 21.52
N LYS A 554 13.30 3.34 22.20
CA LYS A 554 14.49 4.05 22.72
C LYS A 554 15.29 3.24 23.74
N ILE A 555 14.64 2.46 24.62
CA ILE A 555 15.30 1.57 25.58
C ILE A 555 15.99 0.40 24.87
N LEU A 556 15.29 -0.29 23.96
CA LEU A 556 15.82 -1.43 23.20
C LEU A 556 16.96 -1.00 22.27
N MET A 557 16.89 0.18 21.66
CA MET A 557 17.99 0.73 20.86
C MET A 557 19.24 1.01 21.71
N SER A 558 19.07 1.55 22.92
CA SER A 558 20.16 1.78 23.88
C SER A 558 20.83 0.48 24.31
N GLN A 559 20.04 -0.58 24.56
CA GLN A 559 20.56 -1.92 24.87
C GLN A 559 21.26 -2.57 23.68
N ALA A 560 20.68 -2.47 22.46
CA ALA A 560 21.26 -3.03 21.23
C ALA A 560 22.60 -2.36 20.83
N ALA A 561 22.81 -1.10 21.21
CA ALA A 561 24.06 -0.39 20.96
C ALA A 561 25.30 -1.05 21.63
N SER A 562 25.09 -1.88 22.67
CA SER A 562 26.14 -2.67 23.33
C SER A 562 26.97 -3.55 22.39
N THR A 563 26.39 -3.93 21.25
CA THR A 563 26.95 -4.90 20.29
C THR A 563 26.85 -4.42 18.84
N LEU A 564 26.38 -3.19 18.61
CA LEU A 564 26.18 -2.57 17.28
C LEU A 564 25.33 -3.41 16.29
N LYS A 565 24.48 -4.31 16.82
CA LYS A 565 23.58 -5.15 16.01
C LYS A 565 22.55 -4.30 15.24
N LYS A 566 22.12 -4.77 14.06
CA LYS A 566 21.18 -4.03 13.22
C LYS A 566 19.81 -3.95 13.92
N VAL A 567 19.14 -2.82 13.75
CA VAL A 567 17.84 -2.53 14.37
C VAL A 567 16.87 -2.05 13.30
N SER A 568 15.61 -2.46 13.40
CA SER A 568 14.48 -1.79 12.73
C SER A 568 13.41 -1.52 13.79
N MET A 569 12.79 -0.35 13.71
CA MET A 569 11.92 0.22 14.74
C MET A 569 10.65 0.76 14.09
N GLU A 570 9.50 0.30 14.57
CA GLU A 570 8.18 0.65 14.06
C GLU A 570 7.34 1.16 15.25
N LEU A 571 7.34 2.48 15.45
CA LEU A 571 7.03 3.09 16.74
C LEU A 571 5.69 3.86 16.75
N GLY A 572 5.48 4.73 17.74
CA GLY A 572 4.24 5.49 17.89
C GLY A 572 3.97 6.43 16.71
N GLY A 573 2.68 6.63 16.41
CA GLY A 573 2.21 7.56 15.40
C GLY A 573 1.55 8.79 16.01
N ASN A 574 1.24 9.80 15.19
CA ASN A 574 0.25 10.83 15.51
C ASN A 574 -0.40 11.29 14.20
N ALA A 575 -1.07 10.35 13.53
CA ALA A 575 -1.41 10.47 12.12
C ALA A 575 -2.40 11.63 11.88
N PRO A 576 -2.04 12.63 11.04
CA PRO A 576 -2.97 13.62 10.55
C PRO A 576 -3.86 13.00 9.47
N PHE A 577 -5.13 13.38 9.45
CA PHE A 577 -6.07 13.11 8.35
C PHE A 577 -6.66 14.45 7.94
N ILE A 578 -6.43 14.87 6.70
CA ILE A 578 -6.73 16.23 6.22
C ILE A 578 -7.82 16.18 5.14
N VAL A 579 -8.86 17.00 5.26
CA VAL A 579 -9.94 17.12 4.28
C VAL A 579 -9.97 18.55 3.74
N PHE A 580 -9.56 18.72 2.48
CA PHE A 580 -9.55 20.01 1.80
C PHE A 580 -10.95 20.39 1.27
N GLU A 581 -11.10 21.65 0.87
CA GLU A 581 -12.35 22.23 0.37
C GLU A 581 -12.82 21.69 -0.99
N ASP A 582 -11.95 20.97 -1.70
CA ASP A 582 -12.22 20.29 -2.96
C ASP A 582 -12.34 18.76 -2.80
N ALA A 583 -12.34 18.25 -1.55
CA ALA A 583 -12.48 16.84 -1.26
C ALA A 583 -13.88 16.29 -1.58
N ASP A 584 -13.93 15.03 -2.01
CA ASP A 584 -15.17 14.24 -1.93
C ASP A 584 -15.46 13.93 -0.46
N VAL A 585 -16.39 14.69 0.14
CA VAL A 585 -16.73 14.62 1.57
C VAL A 585 -17.25 13.23 1.95
N ASP A 586 -18.03 12.57 1.10
CA ASP A 586 -18.59 11.24 1.41
C ASP A 586 -17.50 10.15 1.40
N LYS A 587 -16.55 10.21 0.44
CA LYS A 587 -15.36 9.36 0.47
C LYS A 587 -14.47 9.68 1.67
N ALA A 588 -14.29 10.95 2.02
CA ALA A 588 -13.48 11.36 3.17
C ALA A 588 -14.08 10.83 4.49
N VAL A 589 -15.40 10.94 4.68
CA VAL A 589 -16.12 10.39 5.85
C VAL A 589 -15.97 8.88 5.93
N ALA A 590 -16.23 8.16 4.83
CA ALA A 590 -16.12 6.69 4.81
C ALA A 590 -14.69 6.20 5.13
N ASN A 591 -13.67 6.91 4.65
CA ASN A 591 -12.28 6.59 4.92
C ASN A 591 -11.83 7.01 6.33
N ALA A 592 -12.32 8.14 6.86
CA ALA A 592 -12.08 8.53 8.24
C ALA A 592 -12.67 7.51 9.21
N MET A 593 -13.87 6.98 8.92
CA MET A 593 -14.49 5.88 9.67
C MET A 593 -13.60 4.62 9.68
N ALA A 594 -13.18 4.15 8.49
CA ALA A 594 -12.34 2.96 8.36
C ALA A 594 -10.95 3.12 8.99
N CYS A 595 -10.37 4.32 8.95
CA CYS A 595 -9.07 4.64 9.52
C CYS A 595 -9.11 4.76 11.06
N LYS A 596 -10.15 5.42 11.61
CA LYS A 596 -10.28 5.73 13.04
C LYS A 596 -10.78 4.57 13.89
N PHE A 597 -11.79 3.83 13.41
CA PHE A 597 -12.57 2.93 14.28
C PHE A 597 -12.24 1.45 14.13
N ARG A 598 -11.52 1.05 13.07
CA ARG A 598 -10.89 -0.28 12.94
C ARG A 598 -10.05 -0.60 14.18
N CYS A 599 -10.22 -1.81 14.73
CA CYS A 599 -9.60 -2.28 15.96
C CYS A 599 -9.85 -1.34 17.17
N ALA A 600 -11.01 -0.67 17.21
CA ALA A 600 -11.34 0.39 18.16
C ALA A 600 -10.30 1.54 18.20
N GLY A 601 -9.64 1.82 17.07
CA GLY A 601 -8.62 2.88 16.97
C GLY A 601 -7.25 2.54 17.58
N GLN A 602 -7.04 1.29 18.01
CA GLN A 602 -5.79 0.79 18.60
C GLN A 602 -4.76 0.41 17.52
N THR A 603 -4.53 1.28 16.53
CA THR A 603 -3.59 1.01 15.41
C THR A 603 -2.64 2.19 15.24
N CYS A 604 -1.33 1.93 15.06
CA CYS A 604 -0.27 2.96 14.96
C CYS A 604 -0.44 3.94 13.78
N ILE A 605 -1.25 3.56 12.78
CA ILE A 605 -1.65 4.39 11.64
C ILE A 605 -3.11 4.86 11.72
N SER A 606 -3.77 4.71 12.87
CA SER A 606 -5.09 5.31 13.13
C SER A 606 -4.98 6.82 13.10
N LEU A 607 -5.93 7.50 12.46
CA LEU A 607 -5.99 8.96 12.59
C LEU A 607 -6.15 9.37 14.06
N ASN A 608 -5.37 10.36 14.47
CA ASN A 608 -5.40 10.93 15.83
C ASN A 608 -5.81 12.40 15.80
N ARG A 609 -5.53 13.10 14.69
CA ARG A 609 -5.89 14.50 14.44
C ARG A 609 -6.59 14.63 13.09
N LEU A 610 -7.86 15.03 13.09
CA LEU A 610 -8.72 15.11 11.90
C LEU A 610 -8.93 16.58 11.51
N TYR A 611 -8.14 17.07 10.57
CA TYR A 611 -8.17 18.45 10.08
C TYR A 611 -9.18 18.57 8.93
N VAL A 612 -10.11 19.51 9.03
CA VAL A 612 -11.14 19.74 8.01
C VAL A 612 -11.21 21.21 7.64
N HIS A 613 -11.15 21.52 6.33
CA HIS A 613 -11.16 22.89 5.83
C HIS A 613 -12.50 23.57 6.14
N GLU A 614 -12.47 24.82 6.63
CA GLU A 614 -13.64 25.61 7.05
C GLU A 614 -14.87 25.51 6.13
N ARG A 615 -14.68 25.51 4.79
CA ARG A 615 -15.73 25.48 3.76
C ARG A 615 -16.55 24.18 3.72
N VAL A 616 -15.97 23.07 4.17
CA VAL A 616 -16.62 21.73 4.19
C VAL A 616 -16.75 21.17 5.61
N TYR A 617 -16.34 21.94 6.63
CA TYR A 617 -16.27 21.50 8.02
C TYR A 617 -17.62 21.03 8.55
N ASP A 618 -18.66 21.86 8.43
CA ASP A 618 -19.95 21.57 9.06
C ASP A 618 -20.63 20.36 8.36
N GLU A 619 -20.55 20.27 7.03
CA GLU A 619 -21.04 19.12 6.25
C GLU A 619 -20.31 17.81 6.62
N PHE A 620 -18.98 17.83 6.68
CA PHE A 620 -18.18 16.68 7.06
C PHE A 620 -18.49 16.25 8.50
N VAL A 621 -18.59 17.19 9.44
CA VAL A 621 -18.83 16.92 10.87
C VAL A 621 -20.20 16.28 11.08
N ASP A 622 -21.25 16.80 10.45
CA ASP A 622 -22.59 16.22 10.56
C ASP A 622 -22.66 14.80 9.96
N LYS A 623 -22.10 14.61 8.76
CA LYS A 623 -22.01 13.28 8.11
C LYS A 623 -21.20 12.29 8.94
N PHE A 624 -20.00 12.67 9.36
CA PHE A 624 -19.13 11.83 10.18
C PHE A 624 -19.78 11.46 11.52
N ALA A 625 -20.37 12.42 12.23
CA ALA A 625 -21.08 12.16 13.47
C ALA A 625 -22.35 11.31 13.27
N ALA A 626 -23.00 11.37 12.10
CA ALA A 626 -24.10 10.47 11.75
C ALA A 626 -23.61 9.02 11.54
N GLU A 627 -22.46 8.80 10.91
CA GLU A 627 -21.87 7.45 10.76
C GLU A 627 -21.35 6.88 12.09
N VAL A 628 -20.67 7.69 12.92
CA VAL A 628 -20.17 7.23 14.24
C VAL A 628 -21.30 6.75 15.15
N ARG A 629 -22.48 7.39 15.12
CA ARG A 629 -23.66 6.98 15.91
C ARG A 629 -24.25 5.63 15.48
N LYS A 630 -23.88 5.08 14.32
CA LYS A 630 -24.31 3.74 13.86
C LYS A 630 -23.43 2.61 14.38
N LEU A 631 -22.24 2.91 14.93
CA LEU A 631 -21.28 1.90 15.36
C LEU A 631 -21.79 1.11 16.57
N ARG A 632 -21.95 -0.21 16.42
CA ARG A 632 -22.31 -1.12 17.50
C ARG A 632 -21.07 -1.51 18.31
N VAL A 633 -21.12 -1.24 19.62
CA VAL A 633 -20.15 -1.74 20.60
C VAL A 633 -20.62 -3.10 21.13
N GLY A 634 -19.72 -4.06 21.35
CA GLY A 634 -20.06 -5.37 21.93
C GLY A 634 -18.93 -6.39 21.81
N TYR A 635 -19.20 -7.65 22.19
CA TYR A 635 -18.22 -8.74 22.09
C TYR A 635 -17.88 -9.06 20.62
N GLY A 636 -16.60 -9.23 20.31
CA GLY A 636 -16.12 -9.27 18.92
C GLY A 636 -16.62 -10.45 18.06
N LEU A 637 -17.16 -11.52 18.68
CA LEU A 637 -17.78 -12.66 17.99
C LEU A 637 -19.27 -12.43 17.64
N GLU A 638 -19.91 -11.39 18.19
CA GLU A 638 -21.33 -11.15 17.92
C GLU A 638 -21.58 -10.57 16.51
N PRO A 639 -22.57 -11.07 15.76
CA PRO A 639 -22.96 -10.50 14.48
C PRO A 639 -23.26 -9.00 14.56
N GLY A 640 -22.69 -8.24 13.61
CA GLY A 640 -22.92 -6.81 13.49
C GLY A 640 -22.25 -5.92 14.54
N VAL A 641 -21.41 -6.45 15.44
CA VAL A 641 -20.51 -5.62 16.26
C VAL A 641 -19.44 -4.98 15.36
N ASN A 642 -19.23 -3.68 15.54
CA ASN A 642 -18.15 -2.95 14.88
C ASN A 642 -16.96 -2.72 15.83
N ILE A 643 -17.24 -2.50 17.12
CA ILE A 643 -16.28 -2.00 18.12
C ILE A 643 -16.20 -2.99 19.29
N GLY A 644 -15.06 -3.65 19.42
CA GLY A 644 -14.71 -4.46 20.59
C GLY A 644 -14.26 -3.61 21.79
N PRO A 645 -13.84 -4.24 22.90
CA PRO A 645 -13.20 -3.54 24.02
C PRO A 645 -11.85 -2.94 23.62
N LEU A 646 -11.33 -2.06 24.48
CA LEU A 646 -9.91 -1.74 24.51
C LEU A 646 -9.15 -2.87 25.24
N VAL A 647 -7.87 -3.09 24.92
CA VAL A 647 -7.15 -4.28 25.43
C VAL A 647 -6.90 -4.27 26.95
N ASN A 648 -6.85 -3.08 27.58
CA ASN A 648 -6.60 -2.95 29.02
C ASN A 648 -7.11 -1.63 29.61
N GLU A 649 -7.21 -1.59 30.94
CA GLU A 649 -7.71 -0.44 31.70
C GLU A 649 -6.91 0.84 31.47
N ALA A 650 -5.60 0.74 31.22
CA ALA A 650 -4.75 1.91 31.00
C ALA A 650 -5.07 2.60 29.67
N GLY A 651 -5.37 1.85 28.60
CA GLY A 651 -5.87 2.39 27.34
C GLY A 651 -7.24 3.06 27.51
N GLN A 652 -8.17 2.41 28.22
CA GLN A 652 -9.49 2.97 28.51
C GLN A 652 -9.44 4.19 29.44
N HIS A 653 -8.49 4.24 30.37
CA HIS A 653 -8.21 5.42 31.19
C HIS A 653 -7.68 6.57 30.33
N LYS A 654 -6.68 6.33 29.48
CA LYS A 654 -6.11 7.36 28.60
C LYS A 654 -7.14 7.96 27.64
N ALA A 655 -7.97 7.12 27.01
CA ALA A 655 -9.04 7.59 26.14
C ALA A 655 -10.03 8.51 26.89
N PHE A 656 -10.44 8.12 28.11
CA PHE A 656 -11.30 8.94 28.97
C PHE A 656 -10.63 10.24 29.43
N GLU A 657 -9.35 10.18 29.80
CA GLU A 657 -8.55 11.33 30.23
C GLU A 657 -8.36 12.35 29.09
N HIS A 658 -8.11 11.88 27.86
CA HIS A 658 -8.04 12.73 26.67
C HIS A 658 -9.35 13.49 26.45
N VAL A 659 -10.49 12.79 26.46
CA VAL A 659 -11.82 13.41 26.31
C VAL A 659 -12.09 14.41 27.43
N SER A 660 -11.80 14.03 28.69
CA SER A 660 -12.01 14.89 29.87
C SER A 660 -11.18 16.18 29.81
N LYS A 661 -9.91 16.10 29.40
CA LYS A 661 -9.03 17.28 29.23
C LYS A 661 -9.54 18.21 28.12
N MET A 662 -10.00 17.65 27.00
CA MET A 662 -10.55 18.45 25.90
C MET A 662 -11.86 19.16 26.29
N GLU A 663 -12.78 18.47 26.98
CA GLU A 663 -14.02 19.07 27.49
C GLU A 663 -13.73 20.18 28.53
N GLN A 664 -12.77 19.96 29.42
CA GLN A 664 -12.29 20.99 30.37
C GLN A 664 -11.64 22.20 29.68
N ALA A 665 -10.99 21.99 28.52
CA ALA A 665 -10.48 23.05 27.65
C ALA A 665 -11.56 23.69 26.75
N GLY A 666 -12.85 23.40 26.98
CA GLY A 666 -13.98 23.98 26.26
C GLY A 666 -14.32 23.32 24.92
N SER A 667 -13.66 22.22 24.56
CA SER A 667 -13.96 21.46 23.33
C SER A 667 -15.29 20.71 23.46
N GLN A 668 -16.03 20.58 22.35
CA GLN A 668 -17.37 19.99 22.37
C GLN A 668 -17.32 18.49 22.07
N VAL A 669 -17.79 17.65 23.00
CA VAL A 669 -18.09 16.24 22.73
C VAL A 669 -19.43 16.15 21.97
N LEU A 670 -19.36 15.77 20.68
CA LEU A 670 -20.50 15.70 19.76
C LEU A 670 -21.15 14.31 19.70
N VAL A 671 -20.35 13.28 19.98
CA VAL A 671 -20.77 11.86 20.07
C VAL A 671 -19.92 11.19 21.16
N GLY A 672 -20.54 10.33 21.97
CA GLY A 672 -19.85 9.44 22.90
C GLY A 672 -19.19 10.14 24.11
N GLY A 673 -17.97 9.71 24.43
CA GLY A 673 -17.12 10.25 25.49
C GLY A 673 -17.09 9.42 26.78
N GLN A 674 -17.96 8.43 26.94
CA GLN A 674 -18.06 7.65 28.19
C GLN A 674 -17.37 6.28 28.10
N LYS A 675 -16.98 5.76 29.29
CA LYS A 675 -16.60 4.36 29.49
C LYS A 675 -17.85 3.48 29.50
N GLY A 676 -17.75 2.28 28.93
CA GLY A 676 -18.75 1.22 29.08
C GLY A 676 -18.46 0.34 30.31
N GLU A 677 -19.18 -0.78 30.42
CA GLU A 677 -18.84 -1.85 31.37
C GLU A 677 -17.49 -2.50 30.98
N GLY A 678 -16.73 -2.98 31.96
CA GLY A 678 -15.41 -3.59 31.74
C GLY A 678 -14.46 -2.67 30.97
N LEU A 679 -13.94 -3.17 29.84
CA LEU A 679 -12.97 -2.47 28.98
C LEU A 679 -13.58 -1.76 27.76
N PHE A 680 -14.91 -1.71 27.64
CA PHE A 680 -15.58 -1.01 26.54
C PHE A 680 -15.47 0.52 26.66
N PHE A 681 -15.52 1.22 25.52
CA PHE A 681 -15.48 2.69 25.44
C PHE A 681 -16.33 3.17 24.25
N GLU A 682 -17.04 4.29 24.40
CA GLU A 682 -17.89 4.81 23.33
C GLU A 682 -17.09 5.34 22.13
N PRO A 683 -17.49 5.05 20.88
CA PRO A 683 -17.04 5.77 19.70
C PRO A 683 -17.32 7.27 19.85
N THR A 684 -16.25 8.05 19.92
CA THR A 684 -16.29 9.44 20.39
C THR A 684 -15.87 10.41 19.30
N VAL A 685 -16.59 11.52 19.16
CA VAL A 685 -16.22 12.66 18.29
C VAL A 685 -16.14 13.92 19.15
N VAL A 686 -14.99 14.57 19.13
CA VAL A 686 -14.72 15.83 19.83
C VAL A 686 -14.38 16.91 18.81
N LEU A 687 -15.03 18.06 18.89
CA LEU A 687 -14.70 19.25 18.11
C LEU A 687 -13.81 20.17 18.96
N THR A 688 -12.60 20.48 18.50
CA THR A 688 -11.65 21.31 19.27
C THR A 688 -12.18 22.72 19.48
N ALA A 689 -12.01 23.26 20.68
CA ALA A 689 -12.20 24.69 20.90
C ALA A 689 -11.12 25.51 20.15
N PRO A 690 -11.43 26.71 19.65
CA PRO A 690 -10.42 27.66 19.18
C PRO A 690 -9.35 27.91 20.26
N ASP A 691 -8.10 28.10 19.83
CA ASP A 691 -6.93 28.37 20.70
C ASP A 691 -6.68 27.32 21.81
N SER A 692 -7.27 26.12 21.72
CA SER A 692 -7.02 25.03 22.66
C SER A 692 -5.80 24.18 22.26
N HIS A 693 -5.16 23.57 23.26
CA HIS A 693 -4.09 22.58 23.09
C HIS A 693 -4.58 21.20 23.54
N PRO A 694 -5.31 20.45 22.69
CA PRO A 694 -5.77 19.11 23.01
C PRO A 694 -4.58 18.13 23.18
N PRO A 695 -4.68 17.10 24.04
CA PRO A 695 -3.61 16.11 24.23
C PRO A 695 -3.18 15.37 22.95
N THR A 696 -4.03 15.38 21.92
CA THR A 696 -3.74 14.78 20.61
C THR A 696 -2.71 15.54 19.79
N ASP A 697 -2.36 16.79 20.14
CA ASP A 697 -1.21 17.49 19.54
C ASP A 697 0.12 16.88 20.01
N GLU A 698 0.21 16.44 21.27
CA GLU A 698 1.43 15.86 21.83
C GLU A 698 1.51 14.32 21.66
N GLU A 699 0.40 13.59 21.84
CA GLU A 699 0.43 12.13 21.89
C GLU A 699 -0.77 11.37 21.29
N GLU A 700 -0.53 10.09 20.99
CA GLU A 700 -1.49 9.15 20.41
C GLU A 700 -2.54 8.71 21.44
N THR A 701 -3.84 8.86 21.12
CA THR A 701 -4.93 8.46 22.04
C THR A 701 -5.09 6.95 22.17
N PHE A 702 -4.77 6.20 21.09
CA PHE A 702 -4.87 4.73 20.99
C PHE A 702 -6.23 4.14 21.41
N GLY A 703 -7.32 4.81 21.01
CA GLY A 703 -8.70 4.39 21.24
C GLY A 703 -9.67 5.06 20.24
N PRO A 704 -10.99 4.80 20.35
CA PRO A 704 -11.99 5.19 19.35
C PRO A 704 -12.46 6.64 19.54
N VAL A 705 -11.50 7.56 19.68
CA VAL A 705 -11.71 9.00 19.84
C VAL A 705 -11.21 9.71 18.58
N ALA A 706 -12.12 10.40 17.88
CA ALA A 706 -11.82 11.31 16.79
C ALA A 706 -11.81 12.75 17.31
N VAL A 707 -10.73 13.48 17.05
CA VAL A 707 -10.59 14.89 17.42
C VAL A 707 -10.54 15.71 16.15
N VAL A 708 -11.55 16.57 15.95
CA VAL A 708 -11.77 17.34 14.72
C VAL A 708 -11.32 18.78 14.90
N TYR A 709 -10.43 19.23 14.02
CA TYR A 709 -9.79 20.53 13.98
C TYR A 709 -10.26 21.29 12.72
N LYS A 710 -10.48 22.60 12.83
CA LYS A 710 -10.80 23.47 11.67
C LYS A 710 -9.51 24.14 11.15
N PHE A 711 -9.37 24.27 9.83
CA PHE A 711 -8.28 25.03 9.20
C PHE A 711 -8.77 25.85 7.99
N GLY A 712 -7.96 26.83 7.56
CA GLY A 712 -8.26 27.74 6.44
C GLY A 712 -7.18 27.86 5.35
N SER A 713 -5.97 27.30 5.52
CA SER A 713 -4.97 27.25 4.43
C SER A 713 -4.15 25.94 4.36
N GLU A 714 -3.57 25.69 3.18
CA GLU A 714 -2.72 24.52 2.91
C GLU A 714 -1.42 24.57 3.74
N GLU A 715 -0.81 25.75 3.84
CA GLU A 715 0.40 26.01 4.62
C GLU A 715 0.16 25.95 6.13
N GLU A 716 -1.04 26.33 6.58
CA GLU A 716 -1.48 26.19 7.96
C GLU A 716 -1.61 24.72 8.36
N VAL A 717 -2.35 23.92 7.58
CA VAL A 717 -2.63 22.52 7.94
C VAL A 717 -1.39 21.63 7.79
N VAL A 718 -0.53 21.87 6.80
CA VAL A 718 0.77 21.17 6.69
C VAL A 718 1.66 21.50 7.89
N ARG A 719 1.71 22.77 8.32
CA ARG A 719 2.46 23.18 9.53
C ARG A 719 1.92 22.52 10.79
N ALA A 720 0.60 22.46 10.97
CA ALA A 720 -0.03 21.81 12.11
C ALA A 720 0.18 20.28 12.10
N ALA A 721 -0.02 19.63 10.96
CA ALA A 721 0.20 18.20 10.76
C ALA A 721 1.64 17.79 11.12
N ASN A 722 2.63 18.59 10.70
CA ASN A 722 4.06 18.36 10.95
C ASN A 722 4.58 18.81 12.33
N ASN A 723 3.76 19.44 13.18
CA ASN A 723 4.19 19.95 14.49
C ASN A 723 4.29 18.84 15.58
N VAL A 724 4.91 17.71 15.23
CA VAL A 724 5.03 16.51 16.07
C VAL A 724 6.43 15.89 15.93
N ARG A 725 6.84 15.09 16.92
CA ARG A 725 8.13 14.36 16.88
C ARG A 725 8.05 12.99 16.20
N VAL A 726 6.83 12.53 15.88
CA VAL A 726 6.52 11.24 15.25
C VAL A 726 6.03 11.46 13.82
N GLY A 727 6.35 10.54 12.92
CA GLY A 727 6.06 10.65 11.48
C GLY A 727 5.82 9.28 10.86
N LEU A 728 4.77 8.56 11.28
CA LEU A 728 4.48 7.22 10.77
C LEU A 728 3.65 7.25 9.48
N GLY A 729 2.34 7.44 9.62
CA GLY A 729 1.41 7.58 8.49
C GLY A 729 0.69 8.93 8.55
N GLY A 730 0.25 9.42 7.39
CA GLY A 730 -0.64 10.57 7.26
C GLY A 730 -1.61 10.38 6.08
N TYR A 731 -2.70 11.12 6.07
CA TYR A 731 -3.77 10.99 5.08
C TYR A 731 -4.27 12.35 4.64
N PHE A 732 -4.64 12.51 3.37
CA PHE A 732 -5.41 13.68 2.95
C PHE A 732 -6.34 13.40 1.75
N PHE A 733 -7.37 14.24 1.62
CA PHE A 733 -8.40 14.18 0.59
C PHE A 733 -8.47 15.50 -0.17
N SER A 734 -8.33 15.41 -1.50
CA SER A 734 -8.18 16.53 -2.46
C SER A 734 -8.47 16.00 -3.87
N GLN A 735 -8.98 16.82 -4.77
CA GLN A 735 -9.13 16.51 -6.20
C GLN A 735 -8.14 17.30 -7.08
N ASP A 736 -7.58 18.42 -6.60
CA ASP A 736 -6.42 19.08 -7.23
C ASP A 736 -5.19 18.17 -7.15
N VAL A 737 -4.73 17.73 -8.34
CA VAL A 737 -3.51 16.92 -8.49
C VAL A 737 -2.26 17.69 -8.06
N GLN A 738 -2.23 19.02 -8.24
CA GLN A 738 -1.07 19.83 -7.85
C GLN A 738 -0.95 19.89 -6.31
N ARG A 739 -2.06 20.13 -5.60
CA ARG A 739 -2.17 19.97 -4.14
C ARG A 739 -1.77 18.57 -3.70
N CYS A 740 -2.19 17.53 -4.42
CA CYS A 740 -1.82 16.16 -4.08
C CYS A 740 -0.29 15.95 -4.05
N PHE A 741 0.46 16.48 -5.02
CA PHE A 741 1.93 16.44 -4.95
C PHE A 741 2.49 17.32 -3.82
N ARG A 742 2.09 18.60 -3.75
CA ARG A 742 2.60 19.55 -2.73
C ARG A 742 2.41 19.04 -1.30
N VAL A 743 1.23 18.52 -0.98
CA VAL A 743 0.90 18.04 0.37
C VAL A 743 1.53 16.69 0.66
N ALA A 744 1.60 15.77 -0.32
CA ALA A 744 2.26 14.47 -0.11
C ALA A 744 3.77 14.60 0.14
N GLU A 745 4.45 15.51 -0.58
CA GLU A 745 5.88 15.78 -0.40
C GLU A 745 6.18 16.57 0.88
N ALA A 746 5.28 17.46 1.30
CA ALA A 746 5.48 18.30 2.48
C ALA A 746 5.13 17.63 3.82
N LEU A 747 4.39 16.53 3.85
CA LEU A 747 4.05 15.82 5.09
C LEU A 747 5.24 14.99 5.61
N HIS A 748 5.68 15.26 6.83
CA HIS A 748 6.83 14.59 7.48
C HIS A 748 6.46 13.20 8.04
N VAL A 749 5.96 12.32 7.19
CA VAL A 749 5.54 10.94 7.53
C VAL A 749 6.19 9.91 6.63
N GLY A 750 6.34 8.67 7.10
CA GLY A 750 6.93 7.58 6.34
C GLY A 750 6.02 6.98 5.26
N MET A 751 4.70 7.20 5.34
CA MET A 751 3.68 6.75 4.40
C MET A 751 2.54 7.77 4.29
N VAL A 752 2.02 8.02 3.08
CA VAL A 752 0.91 8.96 2.83
C VAL A 752 -0.24 8.26 2.09
N GLY A 753 -1.47 8.40 2.59
CA GLY A 753 -2.70 8.01 1.87
C GLY A 753 -3.37 9.20 1.20
N VAL A 754 -3.43 9.19 -0.14
CA VAL A 754 -4.11 10.22 -0.94
C VAL A 754 -5.49 9.71 -1.36
N ASN A 755 -6.56 10.37 -0.93
CA ASN A 755 -7.96 9.95 -1.12
C ASN A 755 -8.28 8.51 -0.63
N THR A 756 -7.46 7.96 0.27
CA THR A 756 -7.68 6.69 0.97
C THR A 756 -7.26 6.79 2.44
N GLY A 757 -8.04 6.18 3.34
CA GLY A 757 -7.69 5.97 4.75
C GLY A 757 -7.08 4.60 5.02
N LEU A 758 -6.86 3.79 3.97
CA LEU A 758 -6.35 2.42 4.03
C LEU A 758 -5.11 2.30 3.12
N ILE A 759 -3.94 2.19 3.76
CA ILE A 759 -2.62 2.08 3.12
C ILE A 759 -1.86 0.79 3.50
N SER A 760 -2.53 -0.14 4.17
CA SER A 760 -1.95 -1.39 4.66
C SER A 760 -1.79 -2.41 3.53
N SER A 761 -0.57 -2.67 3.06
CA SER A 761 -0.26 -3.71 2.06
C SER A 761 1.11 -4.35 2.33
N SER A 762 1.25 -5.65 2.07
CA SER A 762 2.56 -6.33 2.12
C SER A 762 3.50 -5.91 0.99
N THR A 763 2.95 -5.37 -0.12
CA THR A 763 3.70 -4.90 -1.30
C THR A 763 4.31 -3.50 -1.13
N MET A 764 3.98 -2.78 -0.05
CA MET A 764 4.41 -1.42 0.20
C MET A 764 5.44 -1.37 1.35
N PRO A 765 6.52 -0.56 1.27
CA PRO A 765 7.45 -0.39 2.38
C PRO A 765 6.80 0.36 3.55
N PHE A 766 6.38 -0.38 4.57
CA PHE A 766 5.74 0.13 5.79
C PHE A 766 6.78 0.57 6.83
N GLY A 767 6.60 1.75 7.42
CA GLY A 767 7.42 2.23 8.54
C GLY A 767 7.60 3.74 8.55
N GLY A 768 8.02 4.30 9.68
CA GLY A 768 8.01 5.74 9.92
C GLY A 768 9.29 6.51 9.58
N VAL A 769 9.27 7.78 9.92
CA VAL A 769 10.43 8.68 10.05
C VAL A 769 10.40 9.36 11.43
N LEU A 770 11.42 10.16 11.75
CA LEU A 770 11.55 10.84 13.05
C LEU A 770 11.48 9.83 14.21
N GLU A 771 10.75 10.12 15.30
CA GLU A 771 10.60 9.20 16.43
C GLU A 771 9.57 8.07 16.20
N SER A 772 9.01 7.94 14.99
CA SER A 772 8.27 6.74 14.58
C SER A 772 9.19 5.59 14.13
N GLY A 773 10.51 5.82 14.09
CA GLY A 773 11.51 4.76 13.91
C GLY A 773 12.16 4.76 12.52
N PHE A 774 12.67 3.58 12.12
CA PHE A 774 13.57 3.43 10.99
C PHE A 774 13.65 1.97 10.50
N GLY A 775 14.09 1.80 9.26
CA GLY A 775 13.94 0.57 8.49
C GLY A 775 12.52 0.44 7.91
N ARG A 776 12.27 -0.60 7.09
CA ARG A 776 10.95 -0.85 6.48
C ARG A 776 10.53 -2.32 6.55
N GLU A 777 9.23 -2.57 6.70
CA GLU A 777 8.62 -3.91 6.63
C GLU A 777 7.69 -3.98 5.42
N GLY A 778 7.65 -5.10 4.71
CA GLY A 778 6.96 -5.17 3.41
C GLY A 778 7.70 -4.47 2.27
N GLY A 779 7.08 -4.53 1.09
CA GLY A 779 7.67 -4.11 -0.18
C GLY A 779 8.91 -4.93 -0.57
N PRO A 780 9.55 -4.57 -1.70
CA PRO A 780 10.77 -5.24 -2.16
C PRO A 780 11.99 -4.92 -1.28
N THR A 781 11.88 -3.93 -0.39
CA THR A 781 12.98 -3.51 0.49
C THR A 781 12.98 -4.16 1.87
N GLY A 782 11.82 -4.63 2.38
CA GLY A 782 11.72 -5.18 3.73
C GLY A 782 12.54 -6.45 3.98
N ILE A 783 12.88 -7.22 2.93
CA ILE A 783 13.79 -8.37 3.05
C ILE A 783 15.25 -7.92 3.28
N TYR A 784 15.65 -6.75 2.79
CA TYR A 784 16.98 -6.18 3.01
C TYR A 784 17.22 -5.72 4.44
N GLU A 785 16.19 -5.59 5.29
CA GLU A 785 16.38 -5.42 6.74
C GLU A 785 17.12 -6.60 7.37
N TYR A 786 16.95 -7.81 6.82
CA TYR A 786 17.51 -9.06 7.34
C TYR A 786 18.77 -9.52 6.61
N LEU A 787 19.29 -8.69 5.70
CA LEU A 787 20.47 -8.96 4.90
C LEU A 787 21.59 -7.93 5.19
N TYR A 788 22.83 -8.32 4.88
CA TYR A 788 23.97 -7.42 4.73
C TYR A 788 24.62 -7.61 3.36
N GLU A 789 25.36 -6.59 2.90
CA GLU A 789 26.07 -6.62 1.62
C GLU A 789 27.54 -7.01 1.80
N LYS A 790 28.06 -7.85 0.90
CA LYS A 790 29.46 -8.29 0.86
C LYS A 790 30.04 -8.08 -0.53
N ALA A 791 30.87 -7.06 -0.66
CA ALA A 791 31.70 -6.86 -1.85
C ALA A 791 32.88 -7.86 -1.88
N ILE A 792 33.14 -8.43 -3.04
CA ILE A 792 34.30 -9.27 -3.34
C ILE A 792 34.94 -8.70 -4.61
N SER A 793 36.22 -8.30 -4.53
CA SER A 793 36.98 -7.79 -5.66
C SER A 793 38.00 -8.84 -6.12
N PHE A 794 37.83 -9.32 -7.34
CA PHE A 794 38.73 -10.25 -8.01
C PHE A 794 39.76 -9.45 -8.81
N GLY A 795 41.05 -9.61 -8.52
CA GLY A 795 42.14 -8.87 -9.15
C GLY A 795 43.15 -9.79 -9.87
N GLY A 796 43.85 -9.23 -10.86
CA GLY A 796 44.71 -10.00 -11.76
C GLY A 796 43.95 -10.63 -12.93
N LEU A 797 42.83 -10.01 -13.32
CA LEU A 797 42.00 -10.35 -14.48
C LEU A 797 42.42 -9.55 -15.72
#